data_AF-A0A6N2MDI8-F1
#
_entry.id   AF-A0A6N2MDI8-F1
#
_cell.length_a   1.000
_cell.length_b   1.000
_cell.length_c   1.000
_cell.angle_alpha   90.00
_cell.angle_beta   90.00
_cell.angle_gamma   90.00
#
_symmetry.space_group_name_H-M   'P 1'
#
loop_
_entity.id
_entity.type
_entity.pdbx_description
1 polymer ?
#
loop_
_entity_poly.entity_id
_entity_poly.type
_entity_poly.pdbx_seq_one_letter_code
_entity_poly.pdbx_strand_id
1 'polypeptide(L)'
;MNKNFLAPFTDLLLKLKNTVSEDNPPITCIVADPFAPVAIRVGEEVGLPVVMYATVNAYLSDLSNGYLETKVDCAPGMKDTTDPDDVVFNCVMGAAATSVKARAIAFHTFDALEPEVLDGLSTIFPRVYSIGPLQLLLNQIEENGYNLWKEDRACLQWLDTKEPKSVVYVNFGSITVMTADQLVEFAMGLANSKISFLWIIRPDLVTGESAVLPAEFAETENRSFITSWCPQEEVLNHPAVGGFLTHSGWGSTIESLCAGVPMVSWSFFADQAMNVKREGVEMLVKELMEGGKGEKMREKAMEWKSKREGEGDMGSISKPHVVVIPCPLQGHIKTMLKFAKLLHYKGLHITFVNTEFNHKRLLRSGGLHAVDDLPGFHFETIPDGLPPSDIDATQAIPSLCDAMNKHFLAPFTDLLLKLKNTVSENNPPIICVVADPFAPFSIKAVEEVGLPVVMYATMNACGYMGFKHLYALREKGFTPIKDLSDLSNGYLETKVDCAPGMKDVRLKDFPFIQTTDPDDVVFNFVMGAAETSVKGRAIALHTFDALEPQVLDGLSTIFPRVYSIGPLQLLLNQMEENGLKSIDYNLWKEDRACLQWLDTKEPKSVVYVNFGSITVMTADQLVQFAMGLASSKISFLWIIRPDLVTGESAVLPAEFAETENRSFITSWCPQEEVLNHPAVGGFLTHSGWGSTIESLCAGVPMVCWPFFADQAMNCRYSCNEWGVGMEIDNNVKREGVEMLVKELMEGDEGEKMREKAMEWKRLAEEAAGPKGTSSINLDKFIHEIISSNN
;
A
#
# COMPACT_ATOMS: atom_id res chain seq x y z
N MET A 1 30.02 -27.71 -16.54
CA MET A 1 30.95 -27.53 -15.40
C MET A 1 30.97 -28.78 -14.52
N ASN A 2 32.13 -29.10 -13.95
CA ASN A 2 32.39 -30.29 -13.13
C ASN A 2 31.89 -30.08 -11.68
N LYS A 3 31.39 -31.13 -11.00
CA LYS A 3 30.84 -31.05 -9.62
C LYS A 3 31.77 -30.36 -8.61
N ASN A 4 33.08 -30.46 -8.82
CA ASN A 4 34.10 -29.88 -7.94
C ASN A 4 34.13 -28.33 -7.93
N PHE A 5 33.53 -27.66 -8.93
CA PHE A 5 33.49 -26.19 -8.98
C PHE A 5 32.36 -25.60 -8.13
N LEU A 6 31.34 -26.40 -7.79
CA LEU A 6 30.09 -25.92 -7.17
C LEU A 6 30.07 -26.10 -5.65
N ALA A 7 30.80 -27.09 -5.15
CA ALA A 7 30.85 -27.42 -3.73
C ALA A 7 31.14 -26.21 -2.82
N PRO A 8 32.09 -25.30 -3.13
CA PRO A 8 32.34 -24.14 -2.27
C PRO A 8 31.14 -23.18 -2.16
N PHE A 9 30.37 -23.04 -3.24
CA PHE A 9 29.22 -22.12 -3.29
C PHE A 9 27.99 -22.75 -2.61
N THR A 10 27.74 -24.04 -2.84
CA THR A 10 26.71 -24.80 -2.12
C THR A 10 27.00 -24.82 -0.61
N ASP A 11 28.24 -25.07 -0.20
CA ASP A 11 28.66 -25.08 1.20
C ASP A 11 28.48 -23.70 1.86
N LEU A 12 28.82 -22.62 1.15
CA LEU A 12 28.61 -21.24 1.62
C LEU A 12 27.12 -20.95 1.85
N LEU A 13 26.26 -21.30 0.90
CA LEU A 13 24.82 -21.06 1.03
C LEU A 13 24.18 -21.91 2.12
N LEU A 14 24.60 -23.17 2.29
CA LEU A 14 24.17 -24.01 3.41
C LEU A 14 24.62 -23.41 4.75
N LYS A 15 25.84 -22.89 4.82
CA LYS A 15 26.35 -22.22 6.02
C LYS A 15 25.54 -20.96 6.33
N LEU A 16 25.30 -20.10 5.34
CA LEU A 16 24.52 -18.87 5.51
C LEU A 16 23.07 -19.16 5.89
N LYS A 17 22.43 -20.14 5.24
CA LYS A 17 21.08 -20.61 5.57
C LYS A 17 20.95 -21.09 7.02
N ASN A 18 22.00 -21.71 7.55
CA ASN A 18 22.02 -22.26 8.91
C ASN A 18 22.54 -21.28 9.98
N THR A 19 23.03 -20.10 9.59
CA THR A 19 23.57 -19.09 10.51
C THR A 19 22.62 -17.90 10.56
N VAL A 20 21.51 -18.07 11.27
CA VAL A 20 20.51 -17.02 11.48
C VAL A 20 20.86 -16.24 12.75
N SER A 21 20.96 -14.92 12.65
CA SER A 21 21.16 -13.99 13.77
C SER A 21 20.35 -12.72 13.54
N GLU A 22 20.22 -11.86 14.56
CA GLU A 22 19.58 -10.53 14.40
C GLU A 22 20.19 -9.72 13.24
N ASP A 23 21.51 -9.81 13.04
CA ASP A 23 22.22 -9.11 11.96
C ASP A 23 22.22 -9.85 10.61
N ASN A 24 21.68 -11.07 10.52
CA ASN A 24 21.74 -11.89 9.30
C ASN A 24 20.45 -12.72 9.14
N PRO A 25 19.41 -12.16 8.49
CA PRO A 25 18.12 -12.82 8.33
C PRO A 25 18.23 -14.09 7.48
N PRO A 26 17.28 -15.04 7.63
CA PRO A 26 17.30 -16.27 6.86
C PRO A 26 17.21 -16.00 5.36
N ILE A 27 18.09 -16.63 4.58
CA ILE A 27 18.02 -16.57 3.12
C ILE A 27 16.77 -17.31 2.65
N THR A 28 15.89 -16.62 1.94
CA THR A 28 14.60 -17.16 1.44
C THR A 28 14.58 -17.40 -0.07
N CYS A 29 15.51 -16.80 -0.82
CA CYS A 29 15.62 -16.97 -2.27
C CYS A 29 17.04 -16.68 -2.77
N ILE A 30 17.32 -17.13 -3.99
CA ILE A 30 18.53 -16.78 -4.75
C ILE A 30 18.08 -15.93 -5.95
N VAL A 31 18.66 -14.75 -6.12
CA VAL A 31 18.51 -13.94 -7.35
C VAL A 31 19.79 -14.12 -8.16
N ALA A 32 19.65 -14.52 -9.43
CA ALA A 32 20.80 -14.84 -10.28
C ALA A 32 20.62 -14.31 -11.70
N ASP A 33 21.72 -13.98 -12.36
CA ASP A 33 21.74 -13.67 -13.78
C ASP A 33 21.43 -14.95 -14.61
N PRO A 34 20.63 -14.89 -15.69
CA PRO A 34 20.36 -16.04 -16.55
C PRO A 34 21.61 -16.75 -17.08
N PHE A 35 22.72 -16.03 -17.28
CA PHE A 35 24.00 -16.59 -17.69
C PHE A 35 24.76 -17.30 -16.56
N ALA A 36 24.19 -17.35 -15.35
CA ALA A 36 24.64 -18.18 -14.23
C ALA A 36 23.68 -19.38 -14.01
N PRO A 37 23.52 -20.31 -14.97
CA PRO A 37 22.56 -21.42 -14.88
C PRO A 37 22.84 -22.38 -13.73
N VAL A 38 24.02 -22.27 -13.12
CA VAL A 38 24.37 -23.03 -11.93
C VAL A 38 23.53 -22.68 -10.70
N ALA A 39 23.01 -21.46 -10.62
CA ALA A 39 22.18 -21.02 -9.51
C ALA A 39 20.97 -21.93 -9.31
N ILE A 40 20.36 -22.41 -10.40
CA ILE A 40 19.24 -23.36 -10.37
C ILE A 40 19.61 -24.66 -9.65
N ARG A 41 20.72 -25.27 -10.04
CA ARG A 41 21.17 -26.53 -9.44
C ARG A 41 21.53 -26.36 -7.96
N VAL A 42 22.19 -25.26 -7.63
CA VAL A 42 22.54 -24.96 -6.24
C VAL A 42 21.29 -24.69 -5.41
N GLY A 43 20.33 -23.92 -5.94
CA GLY A 43 19.03 -23.67 -5.30
C GLY A 43 18.25 -24.95 -5.02
N GLU A 44 18.23 -25.88 -5.97
CA GLU A 44 17.66 -27.23 -5.78
C GLU A 44 18.38 -27.99 -4.66
N GLU A 45 19.72 -28.00 -4.63
CA GLU A 45 20.53 -28.69 -3.61
C GLU A 45 20.33 -28.11 -2.20
N VAL A 46 20.19 -26.79 -2.06
CA VAL A 46 20.03 -26.13 -0.77
C VAL A 46 18.57 -25.89 -0.39
N GLY A 47 17.62 -26.27 -1.24
CA GLY A 47 16.18 -26.08 -1.04
C GLY A 47 15.77 -24.60 -0.96
N LEU A 48 16.31 -23.76 -1.85
CA LEU A 48 15.94 -22.35 -2.00
C LEU A 48 15.41 -22.09 -3.41
N PRO A 49 14.31 -21.33 -3.56
CA PRO A 49 13.82 -20.93 -4.87
C PRO A 49 14.81 -19.96 -5.54
N VAL A 50 14.91 -20.06 -6.86
CA VAL A 50 15.75 -19.18 -7.68
C VAL A 50 14.87 -18.30 -8.54
N VAL A 51 15.16 -17.00 -8.55
CA VAL A 51 14.58 -16.01 -9.46
C VAL A 51 15.69 -15.57 -10.41
N MET A 52 15.42 -15.64 -11.72
CA MET A 52 16.34 -15.10 -12.71
C MET A 52 16.12 -13.62 -12.88
N TYR A 53 17.19 -12.84 -12.93
CA TYR A 53 17.15 -11.41 -13.21
C TYR A 53 17.95 -11.12 -14.48
N ALA A 54 17.24 -10.95 -15.59
CA ALA A 54 17.80 -10.70 -16.90
C ALA A 54 18.21 -9.23 -17.05
N THR A 55 19.51 -9.04 -17.26
CA THR A 55 20.13 -7.74 -17.58
C THR A 55 20.06 -7.38 -19.07
N VAL A 56 19.44 -8.25 -19.87
CA VAL A 56 19.16 -8.09 -21.30
C VAL A 56 17.67 -7.85 -21.53
N ASN A 57 17.29 -7.40 -22.73
CA ASN A 57 15.89 -7.19 -23.07
C ASN A 57 15.08 -8.50 -23.09
N ALA A 58 13.76 -8.38 -22.96
CA ALA A 58 12.87 -9.52 -22.97
C ALA A 58 12.96 -10.24 -24.33
N TYR A 59 13.11 -9.49 -25.42
CA TYR A 59 13.12 -10.03 -26.78
C TYR A 59 14.26 -11.02 -27.04
N LEU A 60 15.48 -10.70 -26.58
CA LEU A 60 16.65 -11.58 -26.74
C LEU A 60 16.48 -12.87 -25.94
N SER A 61 15.77 -12.81 -24.82
CA SER A 61 15.46 -13.98 -24.00
C SER A 61 14.39 -14.87 -24.65
N ASP A 62 13.36 -14.27 -25.25
CA ASP A 62 12.34 -14.99 -26.02
C ASP A 62 12.94 -15.66 -27.26
N LEU A 63 13.76 -14.92 -28.02
CA LEU A 63 14.49 -15.45 -29.17
C LEU A 63 15.35 -16.67 -28.79
N SER A 64 16.10 -16.59 -27.69
CA SER A 64 16.93 -17.69 -27.20
C SER A 64 16.11 -18.94 -26.84
N ASN A 65 14.87 -18.78 -26.37
CA ASN A 65 13.98 -19.91 -26.10
C ASN A 65 13.31 -20.45 -27.37
N GLY A 66 12.84 -19.58 -28.28
CA GLY A 66 12.26 -20.00 -29.56
C GLY A 66 13.24 -20.75 -30.48
N TYR A 67 14.54 -20.42 -30.40
CA TYR A 67 15.61 -21.16 -31.09
C TYR A 67 15.81 -22.60 -30.56
N LEU A 68 15.41 -22.90 -29.31
CA LEU A 68 15.41 -24.29 -28.79
C LEU A 68 14.33 -25.14 -29.47
N GLU A 69 13.25 -24.51 -29.93
CA GLU A 69 12.08 -25.19 -30.50
C GLU A 69 12.10 -25.23 -32.04
N THR A 70 12.68 -24.22 -32.68
CA THR A 70 12.74 -24.11 -34.14
C THR A 70 14.12 -23.67 -34.59
N LYS A 71 14.77 -24.45 -35.46
CA LYS A 71 16.00 -24.02 -36.14
C LYS A 71 15.64 -22.86 -37.07
N VAL A 72 15.88 -21.63 -36.64
CA VAL A 72 15.67 -20.44 -37.47
C VAL A 72 16.89 -20.25 -38.37
N ASP A 73 16.67 -20.01 -39.66
CA ASP A 73 17.74 -19.71 -40.61
C ASP A 73 18.37 -18.34 -40.28
N CYS A 74 19.71 -18.31 -40.19
CA CYS A 74 20.46 -17.08 -39.98
C CYS A 74 20.26 -16.12 -41.18
N ALA A 75 20.18 -14.81 -40.90
CA ALA A 75 20.11 -13.79 -41.94
C ALA A 75 21.35 -13.85 -42.87
N PRO A 76 21.23 -13.44 -44.16
CA PRO A 76 22.33 -13.54 -45.11
C PRO A 76 23.57 -12.75 -44.65
N GLY A 77 24.69 -13.45 -44.44
CA GLY A 77 25.96 -12.86 -44.03
C GLY A 77 26.22 -12.84 -42.53
N MET A 78 25.46 -13.61 -41.73
CA MET A 78 25.90 -14.06 -40.40
C MET A 78 26.63 -15.40 -40.53
N LYS A 79 27.72 -15.60 -39.77
CA LYS A 79 28.27 -16.94 -39.54
C LYS A 79 27.14 -17.83 -39.02
N ASP A 80 27.08 -19.05 -39.56
CA ASP A 80 26.16 -20.07 -39.07
C ASP A 80 26.47 -20.37 -37.59
N THR A 81 25.74 -19.74 -36.67
CA THR A 81 25.88 -19.95 -35.23
C THR A 81 25.27 -21.28 -34.80
N THR A 82 24.79 -22.12 -35.73
CA THR A 82 24.36 -23.49 -35.43
C THR A 82 25.52 -24.48 -35.36
N ASP A 83 26.79 -24.00 -35.42
CA ASP A 83 27.96 -24.81 -35.10
C ASP A 83 27.80 -25.40 -33.69
N PRO A 84 27.55 -26.72 -33.57
CA PRO A 84 27.36 -27.36 -32.28
C PRO A 84 28.64 -27.38 -31.44
N ASP A 85 29.79 -26.96 -32.00
CA ASP A 85 31.06 -26.81 -31.30
C ASP A 85 31.32 -25.34 -30.86
N ASP A 86 30.46 -24.37 -31.20
CA ASP A 86 30.60 -22.99 -30.72
C ASP A 86 30.31 -22.90 -29.22
N VAL A 87 31.35 -22.59 -28.45
CA VAL A 87 31.31 -22.58 -26.99
C VAL A 87 30.35 -21.50 -26.45
N VAL A 88 30.26 -20.36 -27.12
CA VAL A 88 29.43 -19.22 -26.69
C VAL A 88 27.96 -19.54 -26.97
N PHE A 89 27.64 -20.03 -28.16
CA PHE A 89 26.30 -20.46 -28.54
C PHE A 89 25.77 -21.55 -27.58
N ASN A 90 26.56 -22.60 -27.35
CA ASN A 90 26.19 -23.66 -26.43
C ASN A 90 25.97 -23.17 -24.99
N CYS A 91 26.74 -22.17 -24.55
CA CYS A 91 26.59 -21.56 -23.23
C CYS A 91 25.28 -20.77 -23.13
N VAL A 92 24.95 -19.95 -24.13
CA VAL A 92 23.69 -19.16 -24.16
C VAL A 92 22.47 -20.07 -24.22
N MET A 93 22.46 -21.05 -25.11
CA MET A 93 21.34 -21.99 -25.27
C MET A 93 21.16 -22.87 -24.02
N GLY A 94 22.26 -23.33 -23.42
CA GLY A 94 22.23 -24.08 -22.16
C GLY A 94 21.74 -23.25 -20.98
N ALA A 95 22.07 -21.96 -20.95
CA ALA A 95 21.59 -21.00 -19.96
C ALA A 95 20.08 -20.76 -20.08
N ALA A 96 19.59 -20.51 -21.29
CA ALA A 96 18.15 -20.35 -21.56
C ALA A 96 17.35 -21.59 -21.15
N ALA A 97 17.77 -22.78 -21.60
CA ALA A 97 17.12 -24.05 -21.26
C ALA A 97 17.13 -24.39 -19.77
N THR A 98 18.08 -23.86 -19.00
CA THR A 98 18.12 -24.07 -17.54
C THR A 98 17.29 -23.03 -16.80
N SER A 99 17.19 -21.80 -17.34
CA SER A 99 16.50 -20.69 -16.71
C SER A 99 15.00 -20.91 -16.58
N VAL A 100 14.37 -21.68 -17.48
CA VAL A 100 12.92 -22.02 -17.40
C VAL A 100 12.54 -22.78 -16.13
N LYS A 101 13.51 -23.36 -15.41
CA LYS A 101 13.30 -24.02 -14.11
C LYS A 101 13.22 -23.04 -12.94
N ALA A 102 13.51 -21.77 -13.17
CA ALA A 102 13.41 -20.74 -12.14
C ALA A 102 11.96 -20.56 -11.70
N ARG A 103 11.78 -20.11 -10.45
CA ARG A 103 10.46 -19.78 -9.90
C ARG A 103 9.83 -18.59 -10.62
N ALA A 104 10.67 -17.69 -11.11
CA ALA A 104 10.30 -16.52 -11.87
C ALA A 104 11.49 -16.00 -12.66
N ILE A 105 11.22 -15.19 -13.67
CA ILE A 105 12.20 -14.34 -14.34
C ILE A 105 11.76 -12.88 -14.27
N ALA A 106 12.73 -11.98 -14.06
CA ALA A 106 12.54 -10.55 -14.02
C ALA A 106 13.41 -9.88 -15.07
N PHE A 107 12.90 -8.84 -15.72
CA PHE A 107 13.57 -8.09 -16.77
C PHE A 107 13.70 -6.62 -16.40
N HIS A 108 14.83 -5.99 -16.69
CA HIS A 108 14.99 -4.53 -16.60
C HIS A 108 14.25 -3.84 -17.76
N THR A 109 12.92 -3.87 -17.75
CA THR A 109 12.03 -3.32 -18.79
C THR A 109 10.73 -2.83 -18.14
N PHE A 110 9.80 -2.29 -18.93
CA PHE A 110 8.45 -1.88 -18.50
C PHE A 110 7.40 -2.34 -19.52
N ASP A 111 6.17 -2.60 -19.07
CA ASP A 111 5.16 -3.34 -19.84
C ASP A 111 4.84 -2.71 -21.20
N ALA A 112 4.83 -1.39 -21.29
CA ALA A 112 4.55 -0.70 -22.54
C ALA A 112 5.64 -0.91 -23.60
N LEU A 113 6.89 -1.20 -23.21
CA LEU A 113 8.04 -1.26 -24.12
C LEU A 113 8.10 -2.56 -24.93
N GLU A 114 7.81 -3.70 -24.29
CA GLU A 114 7.92 -5.04 -24.89
C GLU A 114 6.68 -5.93 -24.60
N PRO A 115 5.43 -5.45 -24.81
CA PRO A 115 4.22 -6.12 -24.31
C PRO A 115 4.00 -7.51 -24.89
N GLU A 116 4.18 -7.67 -26.21
CA GLU A 116 3.98 -8.95 -26.90
C GLU A 116 5.02 -10.01 -26.48
N VAL A 117 6.24 -9.55 -26.16
CA VAL A 117 7.35 -10.42 -25.77
C VAL A 117 7.18 -10.89 -24.32
N LEU A 118 6.76 -9.99 -23.43
CA LEU A 118 6.47 -10.33 -22.03
C LEU A 118 5.31 -11.33 -21.94
N ASP A 119 4.28 -11.17 -22.78
CA ASP A 119 3.17 -12.13 -22.91
C ASP A 119 3.66 -13.49 -23.43
N GLY A 120 4.49 -13.50 -24.48
CA GLY A 120 5.13 -14.73 -24.99
C GLY A 120 5.93 -15.47 -23.91
N LEU A 121 6.78 -14.77 -23.17
CA LEU A 121 7.59 -15.35 -22.09
C LEU A 121 6.76 -15.90 -20.92
N SER A 122 5.54 -15.39 -20.70
CA SER A 122 4.61 -15.89 -19.69
C SER A 122 4.15 -17.33 -19.97
N THR A 123 4.25 -17.77 -21.23
CA THR A 123 3.98 -19.17 -21.63
C THR A 123 5.14 -20.11 -21.32
N ILE A 124 6.36 -19.57 -21.11
CA ILE A 124 7.60 -20.32 -20.93
C ILE A 124 8.02 -20.36 -19.46
N PHE A 125 7.88 -19.24 -18.75
CA PHE A 125 8.25 -19.11 -17.34
C PHE A 125 7.01 -19.12 -16.45
N PRO A 126 7.07 -19.71 -15.24
CA PRO A 126 5.94 -19.70 -14.31
C PRO A 126 5.46 -18.29 -13.93
N ARG A 127 6.37 -17.33 -13.90
CA ARG A 127 6.13 -15.91 -13.59
C ARG A 127 7.15 -15.04 -14.32
N VAL A 128 6.68 -13.99 -14.96
CA VAL A 128 7.50 -12.98 -15.64
C VAL A 128 7.23 -11.63 -14.97
N TYR A 129 8.30 -10.91 -14.64
CA TYR A 129 8.22 -9.59 -14.02
C TYR A 129 8.96 -8.57 -14.88
N SER A 130 8.34 -7.43 -15.15
CA SER A 130 9.00 -6.22 -15.59
C SER A 130 9.43 -5.42 -14.35
N ILE A 131 10.74 -5.28 -14.15
CA ILE A 131 11.36 -4.58 -13.01
C ILE A 131 12.29 -3.51 -13.56
N GLY A 132 11.68 -2.47 -14.14
CA GLY A 132 12.39 -1.36 -14.75
C GLY A 132 11.49 -0.14 -14.93
N PRO A 133 12.10 1.03 -15.16
CA PRO A 133 13.53 1.28 -15.24
C PRO A 133 14.17 1.40 -13.84
N LEU A 134 15.12 0.50 -13.51
CA LEU A 134 15.75 0.44 -12.18
C LEU A 134 16.36 1.76 -11.71
N GLN A 135 16.92 2.56 -12.62
CA GLN A 135 17.56 3.82 -12.28
C GLN A 135 16.61 4.80 -11.57
N LEU A 136 15.32 4.76 -11.89
CA LEU A 136 14.31 5.59 -11.24
C LEU A 136 13.87 5.05 -9.88
N LEU A 137 13.91 3.73 -9.71
CA LEU A 137 13.64 3.07 -8.43
C LEU A 137 14.79 3.33 -7.44
N LEU A 138 16.02 3.45 -7.94
CA LEU A 138 17.23 3.69 -7.15
C LEU A 138 17.39 5.16 -6.74
N ASN A 139 16.89 6.14 -7.52
CA ASN A 139 16.88 7.57 -7.16
C ASN A 139 16.12 7.90 -5.84
N GLN A 140 15.44 6.91 -5.25
CA GLN A 140 14.76 7.02 -3.94
C GLN A 140 15.62 6.55 -2.75
N ILE A 141 16.83 6.06 -3.01
CA ILE A 141 17.79 5.50 -2.05
C ILE A 141 19.08 6.33 -2.15
N GLU A 142 19.48 7.00 -1.06
CA GLU A 142 20.81 7.63 -0.99
C GLU A 142 21.86 6.52 -0.81
N GLU A 143 22.64 6.18 -1.84
CA GLU A 143 23.87 5.42 -1.64
C GLU A 143 24.94 5.57 -2.74
N ASN A 144 26.19 5.37 -2.33
CA ASN A 144 27.45 5.70 -3.03
C ASN A 144 27.74 4.84 -4.27
N GLY A 145 28.42 5.45 -5.26
CA GLY A 145 28.62 4.94 -6.62
C GLY A 145 29.26 3.55 -6.75
N TYR A 146 28.56 2.67 -7.48
CA TYR A 146 28.96 1.30 -7.82
C TYR A 146 29.60 1.17 -9.21
N ASN A 147 30.17 2.25 -9.75
CA ASN A 147 30.82 2.19 -11.06
C ASN A 147 32.24 1.63 -10.97
N LEU A 148 32.53 0.60 -11.79
CA LEU A 148 33.87 -0.01 -11.91
C LEU A 148 34.93 0.99 -12.40
N TRP A 149 34.48 2.09 -13.01
CA TRP A 149 35.32 3.18 -13.52
C TRP A 149 35.06 4.45 -12.73
N LYS A 150 36.12 5.21 -12.43
CA LYS A 150 36.01 6.50 -11.75
C LYS A 150 35.30 7.50 -12.65
N GLU A 151 34.17 8.04 -12.18
CA GLU A 151 33.41 9.06 -12.88
C GLU A 151 34.11 10.42 -12.85
N ASP A 152 34.14 11.07 -14.02
CA ASP A 152 34.55 12.45 -14.15
C ASP A 152 33.33 13.37 -14.26
N ARG A 153 32.97 13.99 -13.14
CA ARG A 153 31.82 14.91 -13.06
C ARG A 153 32.09 16.29 -13.66
N ALA A 154 33.33 16.61 -14.08
CA ALA A 154 33.59 17.87 -14.77
C ALA A 154 32.87 17.95 -16.14
N CYS A 155 32.43 16.80 -16.69
CA CYS A 155 31.61 16.79 -17.89
C CYS A 155 30.26 17.49 -17.69
N LEU A 156 29.65 17.41 -16.51
CA LEU A 156 28.36 18.05 -16.22
C LEU A 156 28.51 19.58 -16.22
N GLN A 157 29.58 20.09 -15.59
CA GLN A 157 29.91 21.51 -15.62
C GLN A 157 30.18 22.02 -17.04
N TRP A 158 30.78 21.17 -17.89
CA TRP A 158 30.95 21.52 -19.30
C TRP A 158 29.63 21.53 -20.05
N LEU A 159 28.72 20.59 -19.77
CA LEU A 159 27.37 20.55 -20.36
C LEU A 159 26.53 21.77 -19.97
N ASP A 160 26.67 22.30 -18.74
CA ASP A 160 25.99 23.52 -18.27
C ASP A 160 26.32 24.75 -19.17
N THR A 161 27.46 24.73 -19.86
CA THR A 161 27.89 25.82 -20.76
C THR A 161 27.30 25.73 -22.18
N LYS A 162 26.55 24.67 -22.48
CA LYS A 162 26.08 24.36 -23.84
C LYS A 162 24.60 24.65 -24.00
N GLU A 163 24.22 25.05 -25.21
CA GLU A 163 22.82 25.28 -25.56
C GLU A 163 22.01 23.97 -25.47
N PRO A 164 20.71 24.04 -25.16
CA PRO A 164 19.85 22.87 -25.12
C PRO A 164 19.91 22.06 -26.42
N LYS A 165 19.96 20.73 -26.30
CA LYS A 165 20.01 19.77 -27.41
C LYS A 165 21.14 20.02 -28.44
N SER A 166 22.23 20.66 -28.04
CA SER A 166 23.37 20.97 -28.92
C SER A 166 24.53 19.97 -28.84
N VAL A 167 24.46 19.00 -27.92
CA VAL A 167 25.53 18.04 -27.63
C VAL A 167 25.12 16.62 -28.02
N VAL A 168 26.01 15.89 -28.68
CA VAL A 168 25.91 14.42 -28.83
C VAL A 168 26.73 13.75 -27.74
N TYR A 169 26.10 12.87 -26.97
CA TYR A 169 26.80 11.98 -26.07
C TYR A 169 27.27 10.73 -26.82
N VAL A 170 28.51 10.29 -26.63
CA VAL A 170 29.10 9.13 -27.32
C VAL A 170 29.66 8.17 -26.28
N ASN A 171 29.09 6.97 -26.17
CA ASN A 171 29.60 5.92 -25.28
C ASN A 171 29.33 4.51 -25.83
N PHE A 172 30.37 3.69 -25.90
CA PHE A 172 30.32 2.30 -26.35
C PHE A 172 30.34 1.27 -25.20
N GLY A 173 30.07 1.72 -23.97
CA GLY A 173 29.97 0.83 -22.82
C GLY A 173 31.32 0.28 -22.36
N SER A 174 31.28 -0.73 -21.50
CA SER A 174 32.43 -1.26 -20.76
C SER A 174 33.11 -2.48 -21.40
N ILE A 175 32.55 -3.04 -22.49
CA ILE A 175 33.05 -4.29 -23.10
C ILE A 175 33.53 -4.07 -24.53
N THR A 176 32.89 -3.16 -25.27
CA THR A 176 33.20 -2.94 -26.69
C THR A 176 34.61 -2.38 -26.88
N VAL A 177 35.31 -2.93 -27.88
CA VAL A 177 36.64 -2.51 -28.34
C VAL A 177 36.61 -2.22 -29.84
N MET A 178 37.46 -1.31 -30.31
CA MET A 178 37.61 -0.92 -31.71
C MET A 178 39.06 -1.00 -32.16
N THR A 179 39.31 -1.01 -33.47
CA THR A 179 40.68 -0.88 -34.00
C THR A 179 41.15 0.57 -33.99
N ALA A 180 42.46 0.81 -34.09
CA ALA A 180 43.02 2.16 -34.18
C ALA A 180 42.45 2.93 -35.39
N ASP A 181 42.31 2.28 -36.55
CA ASP A 181 41.72 2.88 -37.75
C ASP A 181 40.25 3.28 -37.53
N GLN A 182 39.47 2.44 -36.84
CA GLN A 182 38.08 2.76 -36.50
C GLN A 182 38.00 3.97 -35.57
N LEU A 183 38.89 4.07 -34.56
CA LEU A 183 38.96 5.23 -33.68
C LEU A 183 39.24 6.52 -34.47
N VAL A 184 40.19 6.48 -35.40
CA VAL A 184 40.56 7.64 -36.25
C VAL A 184 39.38 8.08 -37.11
N GLU A 185 38.73 7.16 -37.82
CA GLU A 185 37.59 7.47 -38.69
C GLU A 185 36.40 8.01 -37.89
N PHE A 186 36.18 7.49 -36.68
CA PHE A 186 35.14 7.98 -35.78
C PHE A 186 35.42 9.39 -35.27
N ALA A 187 36.66 9.64 -34.83
CA ALA A 187 37.11 10.95 -34.41
C ALA A 187 36.95 11.98 -35.55
N MET A 188 37.41 11.65 -36.76
CA MET A 188 37.26 12.56 -37.90
C MET A 188 35.80 12.81 -38.29
N GLY A 189 34.92 11.81 -38.17
CA GLY A 189 33.48 11.98 -38.37
C GLY A 189 32.84 12.94 -37.36
N LEU A 190 33.17 12.79 -36.07
CA LEU A 190 32.72 13.72 -35.01
C LEU A 190 33.29 15.14 -35.21
N ALA A 191 34.53 15.25 -35.67
CA ALA A 191 35.13 16.55 -35.99
C ALA A 191 34.43 17.21 -37.20
N ASN A 192 34.07 16.46 -38.23
CA ASN A 192 33.43 17.00 -39.43
C ASN A 192 31.97 17.38 -39.23
N SER A 193 31.27 16.76 -38.26
CA SER A 193 29.86 17.08 -37.98
C SER A 193 29.64 18.55 -37.58
N LYS A 194 30.66 19.19 -37.00
CA LYS A 194 30.61 20.54 -36.37
C LYS A 194 29.66 20.64 -35.16
N ILE A 195 29.12 19.52 -34.67
CA ILE A 195 28.26 19.46 -33.49
C ILE A 195 29.13 19.30 -32.23
N SER A 196 28.70 19.84 -31.09
CA SER A 196 29.40 19.61 -29.81
C SER A 196 29.23 18.16 -29.37
N PHE A 197 30.23 17.56 -28.73
CA PHE A 197 30.11 16.16 -28.28
C PHE A 197 30.85 15.89 -26.97
N LEU A 198 30.26 14.99 -26.17
CA LEU A 198 30.90 14.40 -24.99
C LEU A 198 31.23 12.94 -25.34
N TRP A 199 32.50 12.56 -25.32
CA TRP A 199 32.92 11.22 -25.74
C TRP A 199 33.69 10.48 -24.65
N ILE A 200 33.20 9.27 -24.35
CA ILE A 200 33.85 8.32 -23.46
C ILE A 200 34.90 7.51 -24.22
N ILE A 201 36.17 7.74 -23.90
CA ILE A 201 37.32 6.99 -24.42
C ILE A 201 37.99 6.28 -23.26
N ARG A 202 37.68 5.00 -23.12
CA ARG A 202 38.29 4.14 -22.10
C ARG A 202 39.73 3.77 -22.49
N PRO A 203 40.64 3.54 -21.51
CA PRO A 203 42.01 3.12 -21.81
C PRO A 203 42.10 1.84 -22.63
N ASP A 204 41.12 0.95 -22.49
CA ASP A 204 41.01 -0.35 -23.16
C ASP A 204 40.06 -0.33 -24.37
N LEU A 205 39.63 0.85 -24.83
CA LEU A 205 38.72 0.97 -25.98
C LEU A 205 39.36 0.49 -27.29
N VAL A 206 40.69 0.53 -27.41
CA VAL A 206 41.41 0.08 -28.61
C VAL A 206 42.06 -1.27 -28.37
N THR A 207 41.85 -2.23 -29.27
CA THR A 207 42.39 -3.58 -29.16
C THR A 207 43.92 -3.57 -29.25
N GLY A 208 44.59 -3.87 -28.12
CA GLY A 208 46.04 -4.12 -28.08
C GLY A 208 46.95 -2.88 -28.16
N GLU A 209 46.37 -1.67 -28.22
CA GLU A 209 47.10 -0.39 -28.33
C GLU A 209 46.42 0.69 -27.47
N SER A 210 47.11 1.82 -27.23
CA SER A 210 46.50 2.97 -26.57
C SER A 210 45.64 3.77 -27.54
N ALA A 211 44.51 4.31 -27.08
CA ALA A 211 43.66 5.20 -27.88
C ALA A 211 44.38 6.53 -28.15
N VAL A 212 44.92 6.71 -29.37
CA VAL A 212 45.56 7.95 -29.82
C VAL A 212 44.68 8.63 -30.86
N LEU A 213 44.26 9.86 -30.56
CA LEU A 213 43.44 10.67 -31.48
C LEU A 213 44.33 11.40 -32.51
N PRO A 214 43.84 11.65 -33.73
CA PRO A 214 44.56 12.42 -34.76
C PRO A 214 44.92 13.84 -34.30
N ALA A 215 46.02 14.41 -34.80
CA ALA A 215 46.46 15.76 -34.42
C ALA A 215 45.43 16.83 -34.82
N GLU A 216 44.74 16.64 -35.94
CA GLU A 216 43.67 17.50 -36.46
C GLU A 216 42.46 17.53 -35.53
N PHE A 217 42.32 16.54 -34.63
CA PHE A 217 41.21 16.49 -33.68
C PHE A 217 41.30 17.58 -32.59
N ALA A 218 42.47 18.20 -32.41
CA ALA A 218 42.67 19.35 -31.52
C ALA A 218 41.77 20.55 -31.88
N GLU A 219 41.33 20.68 -33.14
CA GLU A 219 40.39 21.71 -33.56
C GLU A 219 39.01 21.60 -32.88
N THR A 220 38.72 20.48 -32.20
CA THR A 220 37.46 20.26 -31.50
C THR A 220 37.46 20.72 -30.04
N GLU A 221 38.61 21.09 -29.47
CA GLU A 221 38.79 21.34 -28.01
C GLU A 221 37.79 22.35 -27.41
N ASN A 222 37.31 23.32 -28.19
CA ASN A 222 36.33 24.31 -27.72
C ASN A 222 34.88 23.77 -27.65
N ARG A 223 34.60 22.64 -28.29
CA ARG A 223 33.26 22.04 -28.44
C ARG A 223 33.21 20.55 -28.12
N SER A 224 34.30 19.95 -27.66
CA SER A 224 34.34 18.57 -27.20
C SER A 224 34.69 18.49 -25.72
N PHE A 225 34.22 17.42 -25.07
CA PHE A 225 34.71 16.99 -23.77
C PHE A 225 35.00 15.49 -23.86
N ILE A 226 36.20 15.09 -23.47
CA ILE A 226 36.66 13.71 -23.58
C ILE A 226 37.06 13.25 -22.20
N THR A 227 36.51 12.12 -21.77
CA THR A 227 36.85 11.53 -20.48
C THR A 227 36.81 10.01 -20.54
N SER A 228 37.36 9.35 -19.53
CA SER A 228 37.38 7.88 -19.47
C SER A 228 36.04 7.29 -19.03
N TRP A 229 35.26 8.02 -18.23
CA TRP A 229 33.93 7.63 -17.77
C TRP A 229 33.17 8.82 -17.16
N CYS A 230 31.85 8.80 -17.19
CA CYS A 230 30.99 9.87 -16.64
C CYS A 230 29.73 9.30 -15.97
N PRO A 231 29.00 10.08 -15.16
CA PRO A 231 27.66 9.70 -14.70
C PRO A 231 26.67 9.73 -15.87
N GLN A 232 26.54 8.61 -16.59
CA GLN A 232 25.78 8.52 -17.85
C GLN A 232 24.32 8.97 -17.70
N GLU A 233 23.65 8.62 -16.59
CA GLU A 233 22.26 9.00 -16.35
C GLU A 233 22.08 10.53 -16.26
N GLU A 234 22.94 11.20 -15.49
CA GLU A 234 22.93 12.66 -15.36
C GLU A 234 23.25 13.34 -16.69
N VAL A 235 24.20 12.78 -17.45
CA VAL A 235 24.54 13.25 -18.79
C VAL A 235 23.35 13.15 -19.74
N LEU A 236 22.68 11.99 -19.80
CA LEU A 236 21.53 11.78 -20.69
C LEU A 236 20.34 12.66 -20.31
N ASN A 237 20.12 12.91 -19.01
CA ASN A 237 19.06 13.81 -18.54
C ASN A 237 19.41 15.30 -18.68
N HIS A 238 20.66 15.64 -18.98
CA HIS A 238 21.09 17.03 -19.08
C HIS A 238 20.46 17.74 -20.31
N PRO A 239 19.86 18.94 -20.17
CA PRO A 239 19.15 19.62 -21.26
C PRO A 239 19.98 19.86 -22.53
N ALA A 240 21.30 20.00 -22.38
CA ALA A 240 22.23 20.18 -23.50
C ALA A 240 22.35 18.95 -24.42
N VAL A 241 22.05 17.74 -23.94
CA VAL A 241 22.21 16.51 -24.71
C VAL A 241 21.00 16.32 -25.64
N GLY A 242 21.28 16.31 -26.95
CA GLY A 242 20.26 16.21 -28.01
C GLY A 242 20.24 14.87 -28.75
N GLY A 243 21.25 14.02 -28.53
CA GLY A 243 21.37 12.70 -29.13
C GLY A 243 22.43 11.84 -28.48
N PHE A 244 22.27 10.53 -28.60
CA PHE A 244 23.17 9.53 -28.03
C PHE A 244 23.68 8.55 -29.10
N LEU A 245 25.00 8.41 -29.18
CA LEU A 245 25.66 7.47 -30.08
C LEU A 245 26.26 6.34 -29.26
N THR A 246 25.76 5.12 -29.49
CA THR A 246 26.02 3.99 -28.59
C THR A 246 26.11 2.65 -29.33
N HIS A 247 26.66 1.64 -28.65
CA HIS A 247 26.63 0.24 -29.07
C HIS A 247 25.27 -0.46 -28.80
N SER A 248 24.28 0.28 -28.26
CA SER A 248 22.93 -0.22 -27.93
C SER A 248 22.90 -1.35 -26.88
N GLY A 249 23.77 -1.28 -25.88
CA GLY A 249 23.58 -2.06 -24.65
C GLY A 249 22.21 -1.77 -24.02
N TRP A 250 21.58 -2.78 -23.42
CA TRP A 250 20.20 -2.67 -22.95
C TRP A 250 20.02 -1.60 -21.85
N GLY A 251 20.91 -1.56 -20.87
CA GLY A 251 20.90 -0.52 -19.83
C GLY A 251 21.00 0.90 -20.43
N SER A 252 21.96 1.13 -21.32
CA SER A 252 22.11 2.41 -22.04
C SER A 252 20.88 2.76 -22.90
N THR A 253 20.22 1.76 -23.47
CA THR A 253 18.99 1.93 -24.26
C THR A 253 17.85 2.41 -23.36
N ILE A 254 17.66 1.75 -22.23
CA ILE A 254 16.64 2.10 -21.23
C ILE A 254 16.88 3.49 -20.65
N GLU A 255 18.12 3.84 -20.29
CA GLU A 255 18.48 5.18 -19.80
C GLU A 255 18.19 6.28 -20.81
N SER A 256 18.55 6.07 -22.08
CA SER A 256 18.31 7.05 -23.14
C SER A 256 16.82 7.23 -23.44
N LEU A 257 16.05 6.14 -23.46
CA LEU A 257 14.59 6.18 -23.61
C LEU A 257 13.95 6.95 -22.44
N CYS A 258 14.40 6.71 -21.21
CA CYS A 258 13.91 7.38 -20.02
C CYS A 258 14.23 8.89 -20.01
N ALA A 259 15.39 9.28 -20.53
CA ALA A 259 15.77 10.67 -20.67
C ALA A 259 15.01 11.38 -21.82
N GLY A 260 14.46 10.63 -22.77
CA GLY A 260 13.83 11.16 -24.00
C GLY A 260 14.87 11.55 -25.07
N VAL A 261 16.07 10.96 -25.01
CA VAL A 261 17.18 11.24 -25.92
C VAL A 261 17.16 10.21 -27.06
N PRO A 262 17.20 10.65 -28.33
CA PRO A 262 17.21 9.75 -29.48
C PRO A 262 18.59 9.08 -29.55
N MET A 263 18.61 7.81 -29.96
CA MET A 263 19.87 7.08 -30.08
C MET A 263 20.13 6.57 -31.49
N VAL A 264 21.42 6.56 -31.87
CA VAL A 264 21.91 5.83 -33.02
C VAL A 264 22.78 4.68 -32.52
N SER A 265 22.41 3.48 -32.96
CA SER A 265 23.12 2.24 -32.72
C SER A 265 24.28 2.10 -33.69
N TRP A 266 25.45 1.73 -33.18
CA TRP A 266 26.55 1.21 -33.98
C TRP A 266 26.91 -0.20 -33.46
N SER A 267 26.31 -1.23 -34.06
CA SER A 267 26.46 -2.62 -33.64
C SER A 267 27.86 -3.18 -33.93
N PHE A 268 28.51 -3.75 -32.90
CA PHE A 268 29.86 -4.35 -32.99
C PHE A 268 29.89 -5.88 -32.76
N PHE A 269 28.73 -6.56 -32.63
CA PHE A 269 28.65 -8.02 -32.44
C PHE A 269 28.09 -8.74 -33.68
N ALA A 270 28.76 -9.82 -34.09
CA ALA A 270 28.63 -10.54 -35.37
C ALA A 270 29.05 -9.70 -36.61
N ASP A 271 29.11 -10.35 -37.77
CA ASP A 271 29.80 -9.99 -39.02
C ASP A 271 29.26 -8.77 -39.79
N GLN A 272 28.76 -7.75 -39.08
CA GLN A 272 28.55 -6.42 -39.62
C GLN A 272 29.87 -5.66 -39.75
N ALA A 273 30.63 -5.98 -40.80
CA ALA A 273 31.74 -5.18 -41.30
C ALA A 273 31.21 -3.87 -41.94
N MET A 274 30.65 -2.97 -41.15
CA MET A 274 30.58 -1.57 -41.56
C MET A 274 31.98 -0.99 -41.36
N ASN A 275 32.72 -0.81 -42.46
CA ASN A 275 33.91 0.02 -42.44
C ASN A 275 33.49 1.39 -41.89
N VAL A 276 33.97 1.75 -40.70
CA VAL A 276 33.79 3.10 -40.16
C VAL A 276 34.42 4.04 -41.17
N LYS A 277 33.58 4.81 -41.87
CA LYS A 277 34.02 5.89 -42.74
C LYS A 277 33.55 7.17 -42.09
N ARG A 278 34.46 8.13 -41.95
CA ARG A 278 34.17 9.46 -41.40
C ARG A 278 32.93 10.11 -42.02
N GLU A 279 32.68 9.93 -43.32
CA GLU A 279 31.49 10.48 -43.99
C GLU A 279 30.19 9.85 -43.47
N GLY A 280 30.22 8.56 -43.11
CA GLY A 280 29.08 7.86 -42.53
C GLY A 280 28.77 8.31 -41.09
N VAL A 281 29.81 8.51 -40.27
CA VAL A 281 29.67 9.02 -38.89
C VAL A 281 29.17 10.47 -38.91
N GLU A 282 29.72 11.31 -39.79
CA GLU A 282 29.26 12.69 -39.99
C GLU A 282 27.77 12.74 -40.36
N MET A 283 27.36 11.94 -41.36
CA MET A 283 25.97 11.88 -41.81
C MET A 283 25.02 11.41 -40.71
N LEU A 284 25.40 10.40 -39.92
CA LEU A 284 24.57 9.90 -38.83
C LEU A 284 24.40 10.93 -37.71
N VAL A 285 25.48 11.61 -37.33
CA VAL A 285 25.44 12.66 -36.30
C VAL A 285 24.56 13.83 -36.76
N LYS A 286 24.70 14.26 -38.02
CA LYS A 286 23.84 15.30 -38.60
C LYS A 286 22.39 14.86 -38.71
N GLU A 287 22.11 13.64 -39.17
CA GLU A 287 20.74 13.13 -39.26
C GLU A 287 20.08 12.97 -37.88
N LEU A 288 20.84 12.56 -36.87
CA LEU A 288 20.37 12.43 -35.48
C LEU A 288 20.05 13.79 -34.86
N MET A 289 20.88 14.80 -35.08
CA MET A 289 20.76 16.10 -34.42
C MET A 289 19.89 17.08 -35.20
N GLU A 290 20.06 17.14 -36.52
CA GLU A 290 19.49 18.17 -37.40
C GLU A 290 18.52 17.59 -38.45
N GLY A 291 18.54 16.27 -38.68
CA GLY A 291 17.76 15.60 -39.71
C GLY A 291 16.33 15.23 -39.29
N GLY A 292 15.46 15.08 -40.29
CA GLY A 292 14.05 14.76 -40.08
C GLY A 292 13.81 13.36 -39.47
N LYS A 293 14.71 12.39 -39.64
CA LYS A 293 14.60 11.12 -38.91
C LYS A 293 14.97 11.28 -37.44
N GLY A 294 16.00 12.06 -37.12
CA GLY A 294 16.39 12.36 -35.74
C GLY A 294 15.28 13.09 -34.97
N GLU A 295 14.59 14.02 -35.62
CA GLU A 295 13.41 14.70 -35.06
C GLU A 295 12.28 13.71 -34.74
N LYS A 296 11.91 12.83 -35.68
CA LYS A 296 10.91 11.77 -35.42
C LYS A 296 11.32 10.80 -34.31
N MET A 297 12.62 10.47 -34.23
CA MET A 297 13.15 9.64 -33.14
C MET A 297 13.03 10.36 -31.79
N ARG A 298 13.24 11.67 -31.74
CA ARG A 298 13.00 12.50 -30.54
C ARG A 298 11.54 12.54 -30.16
N GLU A 299 10.64 12.77 -31.11
CA GLU A 299 9.20 12.75 -30.86
C GLU A 299 8.78 11.42 -30.25
N LYS A 300 9.27 10.31 -30.82
CA LYS A 300 8.98 8.96 -30.30
C LYS A 300 9.63 8.68 -28.95
N ALA A 301 10.86 9.14 -28.71
CA ALA A 301 11.52 9.01 -27.39
C ALA A 301 10.80 9.84 -26.32
N MET A 302 10.32 11.03 -26.66
CA MET A 302 9.48 11.87 -25.80
C MET A 302 8.09 11.28 -25.60
N GLU A 303 7.52 10.60 -26.61
CA GLU A 303 6.29 9.81 -26.49
C GLU A 303 6.47 8.68 -25.46
N TRP A 304 7.57 7.94 -25.50
CA TRP A 304 7.88 6.92 -24.50
C TRP A 304 8.10 7.50 -23.11
N LYS A 305 8.85 8.61 -23.01
CA LYS A 305 9.04 9.35 -21.77
C LYS A 305 7.70 9.82 -21.20
N SER A 306 6.81 10.34 -22.05
CA SER A 306 5.46 10.79 -21.68
C SER A 306 4.53 9.64 -21.36
N LYS A 307 4.62 8.48 -22.03
CA LYS A 307 3.87 7.26 -21.66
C LYS A 307 4.28 6.76 -20.29
N ARG A 308 5.56 6.89 -19.92
CA ARG A 308 6.10 6.56 -18.60
C ARG A 308 5.81 7.62 -17.53
N GLU A 309 5.84 8.92 -17.86
CA GLU A 309 5.38 9.99 -16.95
C GLU A 309 3.85 9.92 -16.75
N GLY A 310 3.14 9.52 -17.80
CA GLY A 310 1.76 9.06 -17.80
C GLY A 310 1.59 7.60 -17.35
N GLU A 311 2.60 6.91 -16.83
CA GLU A 311 2.38 5.70 -16.00
C GLU A 311 2.17 6.09 -14.53
N GLY A 312 2.29 7.39 -14.20
CA GLY A 312 1.51 8.01 -13.13
C GLY A 312 0.06 8.34 -13.53
N ASP A 313 -0.31 8.19 -14.81
CA ASP A 313 -1.63 8.52 -15.35
C ASP A 313 -2.00 7.59 -16.54
N MET A 314 -2.19 6.30 -16.25
CA MET A 314 -2.51 5.23 -17.24
C MET A 314 -3.38 5.76 -18.39
N GLY A 315 -2.81 5.78 -19.61
CA GLY A 315 -3.53 6.18 -20.82
C GLY A 315 -4.80 5.37 -21.05
N SER A 316 -5.95 6.00 -20.85
CA SER A 316 -7.33 5.56 -21.14
C SER A 316 -7.65 4.06 -20.96
N ILE A 317 -7.05 3.40 -19.98
CA ILE A 317 -7.71 2.29 -19.29
C ILE A 317 -8.70 2.98 -18.37
N SER A 318 -9.99 2.69 -18.57
CA SER A 318 -11.01 3.21 -17.67
C SER A 318 -10.59 2.91 -16.22
N LYS A 319 -10.45 3.93 -15.36
CA LYS A 319 -9.93 3.81 -13.99
C LYS A 319 -10.47 2.52 -13.32
N PRO A 320 -9.62 1.67 -12.71
CA PRO A 320 -10.07 0.43 -12.09
C PRO A 320 -11.24 0.69 -11.14
N HIS A 321 -12.40 0.12 -11.46
CA HIS A 321 -13.64 0.41 -10.74
C HIS A 321 -13.86 -0.59 -9.61
N VAL A 322 -13.99 -0.07 -8.40
CA VAL A 322 -14.22 -0.82 -7.18
C VAL A 322 -15.53 -0.42 -6.54
N VAL A 323 -16.30 -1.42 -6.13
CA VAL A 323 -17.49 -1.23 -5.31
C VAL A 323 -17.11 -1.41 -3.85
N VAL A 324 -17.41 -0.42 -3.02
CA VAL A 324 -17.11 -0.43 -1.57
C VAL A 324 -18.43 -0.60 -0.81
N ILE A 325 -18.55 -1.68 -0.01
CA ILE A 325 -19.76 -2.00 0.76
C ILE A 325 -19.45 -2.11 2.27
N PRO A 326 -19.84 -1.13 3.08
CA PRO A 326 -19.71 -1.18 4.53
C PRO A 326 -20.79 -2.04 5.20
N CYS A 327 -20.54 -2.49 6.43
CA CYS A 327 -21.63 -2.82 7.35
C CYS A 327 -22.42 -1.52 7.65
N PRO A 328 -23.76 -1.52 7.62
CA PRO A 328 -24.59 -0.29 7.70
C PRO A 328 -24.68 0.35 9.10
N LEU A 329 -23.56 0.41 9.80
CA LEU A 329 -23.39 1.01 11.12
C LEU A 329 -22.42 2.19 11.01
N GLN A 330 -22.67 3.28 11.76
CA GLN A 330 -21.92 4.54 11.60
C GLN A 330 -20.40 4.37 11.67
N GLY A 331 -19.88 3.65 12.66
CA GLY A 331 -18.43 3.45 12.80
C GLY A 331 -17.83 2.75 11.58
N HIS A 332 -18.55 1.77 11.03
CA HIS A 332 -18.13 1.03 9.84
C HIS A 332 -18.20 1.90 8.58
N ILE A 333 -19.30 2.64 8.38
CA ILE A 333 -19.46 3.58 7.26
C ILE A 333 -18.37 4.64 7.29
N LYS A 334 -18.10 5.24 8.46
CA LYS A 334 -17.05 6.24 8.63
C LYS A 334 -15.69 5.71 8.19
N THR A 335 -15.29 4.54 8.69
CA THR A 335 -14.01 3.93 8.38
C THR A 335 -13.92 3.52 6.90
N MET A 336 -14.95 2.90 6.35
CA MET A 336 -14.97 2.47 4.94
C MET A 336 -14.99 3.66 3.98
N LEU A 337 -15.67 4.76 4.32
CA LEU A 337 -15.68 5.96 3.49
C LEU A 337 -14.32 6.66 3.49
N LYS A 338 -13.63 6.70 4.64
CA LYS A 338 -12.23 7.14 4.71
C LYS A 338 -11.33 6.29 3.85
N PHE A 339 -11.47 4.97 3.92
CA PHE A 339 -10.69 4.05 3.11
C PHE A 339 -11.00 4.22 1.61
N ALA A 340 -12.27 4.38 1.23
CA ALA A 340 -12.68 4.66 -0.14
C ALA A 340 -12.06 5.97 -0.69
N LYS A 341 -11.94 7.01 0.15
CA LYS A 341 -11.24 8.26 -0.21
C LYS A 341 -9.75 7.99 -0.48
N LEU A 342 -9.10 7.12 0.31
CA LEU A 342 -7.71 6.71 0.06
C LEU A 342 -7.58 5.97 -1.28
N LEU A 343 -8.46 5.02 -1.56
CA LEU A 343 -8.47 4.27 -2.82
C LEU A 343 -8.67 5.19 -4.02
N HIS A 344 -9.62 6.13 -3.91
CA HIS A 344 -9.87 7.13 -4.96
C HIS A 344 -8.65 8.02 -5.22
N TYR A 345 -8.02 8.50 -4.14
CA TYR A 345 -6.78 9.28 -4.25
C TYR A 345 -5.65 8.51 -4.96
N LYS A 346 -5.60 7.19 -4.76
CA LYS A 346 -4.65 6.28 -5.44
C LYS A 346 -5.07 5.89 -6.87
N GLY A 347 -6.07 6.57 -7.44
CA GLY A 347 -6.43 6.46 -8.86
C GLY A 347 -7.59 5.51 -9.16
N LEU A 348 -8.25 4.93 -8.14
CA LEU A 348 -9.36 4.00 -8.36
C LEU A 348 -10.68 4.78 -8.57
N HIS A 349 -11.53 4.21 -9.42
CA HIS A 349 -12.92 4.66 -9.53
C HIS A 349 -13.75 3.95 -8.44
N ILE A 350 -14.54 4.71 -7.68
CA ILE A 350 -15.25 4.19 -6.52
C ILE A 350 -16.75 4.28 -6.73
N THR A 351 -17.46 3.17 -6.49
CA THR A 351 -18.88 3.20 -6.14
C THR A 351 -19.03 2.83 -4.67
N PHE A 352 -19.43 3.79 -3.84
CA PHE A 352 -19.69 3.56 -2.42
C PHE A 352 -21.17 3.25 -2.20
N VAL A 353 -21.46 2.09 -1.62
CA VAL A 353 -22.84 1.62 -1.46
C VAL A 353 -23.34 1.89 -0.06
N ASN A 354 -24.46 2.62 0.05
CA ASN A 354 -25.18 2.84 1.30
C ASN A 354 -26.49 2.03 1.34
N THR A 355 -27.06 1.86 2.53
CA THR A 355 -28.51 1.59 2.60
C THR A 355 -29.28 2.88 2.29
N GLU A 356 -30.47 2.78 1.73
CA GLU A 356 -31.33 3.96 1.52
C GLU A 356 -31.57 4.75 2.82
N PHE A 357 -31.69 4.04 3.95
CA PHE A 357 -31.84 4.64 5.27
C PHE A 357 -30.61 5.51 5.64
N ASN A 358 -29.40 4.95 5.56
CA ASN A 358 -28.18 5.66 5.91
C ASN A 358 -27.82 6.75 4.91
N HIS A 359 -28.11 6.55 3.61
CA HIS A 359 -27.95 7.58 2.59
C HIS A 359 -28.80 8.82 2.91
N LYS A 360 -30.08 8.61 3.31
CA LYS A 360 -30.95 9.69 3.76
C LYS A 360 -30.47 10.34 5.06
N ARG A 361 -29.80 9.59 5.95
CA ARG A 361 -29.19 10.17 7.18
C ARG A 361 -28.01 11.08 6.85
N LEU A 362 -27.11 10.66 5.95
CA LEU A 362 -25.98 11.49 5.49
C LEU A 362 -26.45 12.82 4.89
N LEU A 363 -27.51 12.79 4.06
CA LEU A 363 -28.12 14.00 3.52
C LEU A 363 -28.67 14.96 4.60
N ARG A 364 -29.17 14.41 5.72
CA ARG A 364 -29.69 15.21 6.84
C ARG A 364 -28.57 15.82 7.68
N SER A 365 -27.51 15.05 7.96
CA SER A 365 -26.39 15.49 8.80
C SER A 365 -25.44 16.43 8.05
N GLY A 366 -25.01 16.05 6.85
CA GLY A 366 -24.02 16.78 6.04
C GLY A 366 -24.60 17.78 5.04
N GLY A 367 -25.93 17.78 4.85
CA GLY A 367 -26.64 18.67 3.93
C GLY A 367 -26.90 18.07 2.54
N LEU A 368 -27.57 18.84 1.67
CA LEU A 368 -28.09 18.36 0.37
C LEU A 368 -27.02 17.81 -0.60
N HIS A 369 -25.76 18.21 -0.41
CA HIS A 369 -24.64 17.85 -1.28
C HIS A 369 -23.71 16.79 -0.66
N ALA A 370 -24.08 16.20 0.49
CA ALA A 370 -23.22 15.29 1.26
C ALA A 370 -22.90 13.97 0.54
N VAL A 371 -23.72 13.61 -0.44
CA VAL A 371 -23.64 12.36 -1.23
C VAL A 371 -23.69 12.65 -2.72
N ASP A 372 -23.35 13.87 -3.12
CA ASP A 372 -23.20 14.22 -4.53
C ASP A 372 -22.04 13.43 -5.14
N ASP A 373 -22.24 12.99 -6.38
CA ASP A 373 -21.19 12.33 -7.15
C ASP A 373 -20.03 13.29 -7.43
N LEU A 374 -18.81 12.77 -7.31
CA LEU A 374 -17.58 13.44 -7.73
C LEU A 374 -16.99 12.70 -8.94
N PRO A 375 -16.12 13.33 -9.74
CA PRO A 375 -15.45 12.65 -10.85
C PRO A 375 -14.69 11.39 -10.40
N GLY A 376 -15.27 10.21 -10.68
CA GLY A 376 -14.71 8.92 -10.30
C GLY A 376 -15.04 8.44 -8.89
N PHE A 377 -15.99 9.07 -8.20
CA PHE A 377 -16.49 8.65 -6.90
C PHE A 377 -18.00 8.84 -6.85
N HIS A 378 -18.74 7.74 -6.85
CA HIS A 378 -20.20 7.74 -6.92
C HIS A 378 -20.84 7.07 -5.71
N PHE A 379 -22.05 7.49 -5.37
CA PHE A 379 -22.87 6.83 -4.36
C PHE A 379 -24.01 6.02 -4.99
N GLU A 380 -24.17 4.78 -4.56
CA GLU A 380 -25.33 3.94 -4.90
C GLU A 380 -26.03 3.49 -3.61
N THR A 381 -27.29 3.08 -3.74
CA THR A 381 -28.10 2.65 -2.59
C THR A 381 -28.74 1.30 -2.79
N ILE A 382 -28.84 0.53 -1.71
CA ILE A 382 -29.68 -0.67 -1.63
C ILE A 382 -30.75 -0.51 -0.53
N PRO A 383 -31.95 -1.09 -0.70
CA PRO A 383 -32.94 -1.15 0.36
C PRO A 383 -32.47 -2.06 1.50
N ASP A 384 -32.82 -1.71 2.73
CA ASP A 384 -32.50 -2.54 3.92
C ASP A 384 -33.61 -3.57 4.23
N GLY A 385 -34.79 -3.43 3.63
CA GLY A 385 -35.93 -4.34 3.89
C GLY A 385 -36.52 -4.21 5.30
N LEU A 386 -36.18 -3.15 6.05
CA LEU A 386 -36.67 -2.90 7.39
C LEU A 386 -37.90 -1.97 7.38
N PRO A 387 -38.79 -2.08 8.39
CA PRO A 387 -39.87 -1.12 8.55
C PRO A 387 -39.31 0.28 8.88
N PRO A 388 -40.09 1.35 8.64
CA PRO A 388 -39.71 2.70 9.06
C PRO A 388 -39.32 2.73 10.54
N SER A 389 -38.19 3.36 10.84
CA SER A 389 -37.64 3.54 12.17
C SER A 389 -37.35 5.02 12.43
N ASP A 390 -36.90 5.35 13.63
CA ASP A 390 -36.47 6.72 13.96
C ASP A 390 -35.40 7.17 12.96
N ILE A 391 -35.65 8.31 12.31
CA ILE A 391 -34.80 8.85 11.26
C ILE A 391 -33.48 9.39 11.78
N ASP A 392 -33.39 9.68 13.08
CA ASP A 392 -32.20 10.26 13.71
C ASP A 392 -31.45 9.25 14.58
N ALA A 393 -31.97 8.03 14.76
CA ALA A 393 -31.33 6.98 15.56
C ALA A 393 -30.73 5.85 14.71
N THR A 394 -29.86 5.05 15.35
CA THR A 394 -29.37 3.81 14.74
C THR A 394 -30.47 2.74 14.75
N GLN A 395 -30.65 2.03 13.64
CA GLN A 395 -31.58 0.89 13.56
C GLN A 395 -31.21 -0.20 14.58
N ALA A 396 -32.22 -0.90 15.10
CA ALA A 396 -32.02 -1.96 16.09
C ALA A 396 -31.11 -3.06 15.52
N ILE A 397 -30.00 -3.33 16.22
CA ILE A 397 -28.94 -4.23 15.76
C ILE A 397 -29.46 -5.64 15.43
N PRO A 398 -30.30 -6.30 16.27
CA PRO A 398 -30.80 -7.64 15.94
C PRO A 398 -31.63 -7.68 14.64
N SER A 399 -32.49 -6.67 14.43
CA SER A 399 -33.30 -6.56 13.21
C SER A 399 -32.42 -6.31 11.98
N LEU A 400 -31.37 -5.50 12.13
CA LEU A 400 -30.42 -5.22 11.04
C LEU A 400 -29.59 -6.45 10.68
N CYS A 401 -29.12 -7.24 11.65
CA CYS A 401 -28.45 -8.52 11.42
C CYS A 401 -29.36 -9.50 10.67
N ASP A 402 -30.63 -9.61 11.08
CA ASP A 402 -31.61 -10.47 10.41
C ASP A 402 -31.89 -10.00 8.97
N ALA A 403 -32.03 -8.69 8.77
CA ALA A 403 -32.26 -8.09 7.47
C ALA A 403 -31.08 -8.29 6.51
N MET A 404 -29.83 -8.11 6.98
CA MET A 404 -28.63 -8.41 6.17
C MET A 404 -28.61 -9.86 5.69
N ASN A 405 -29.05 -10.81 6.52
CA ASN A 405 -29.12 -12.22 6.13
C ASN A 405 -30.23 -12.52 5.11
N LYS A 406 -31.37 -11.82 5.19
CA LYS A 406 -32.59 -12.17 4.43
C LYS A 406 -32.87 -11.29 3.22
N HIS A 407 -32.44 -10.03 3.25
CA HIS A 407 -32.95 -8.99 2.36
C HIS A 407 -31.87 -8.28 1.54
N PHE A 408 -30.60 -8.32 1.95
CA PHE A 408 -29.55 -7.52 1.29
C PHE A 408 -28.93 -8.21 0.06
N LEU A 409 -28.93 -9.54 -0.01
CA LEU A 409 -28.28 -10.29 -1.09
C LEU A 409 -28.83 -9.92 -2.47
N ALA A 410 -30.14 -10.08 -2.69
CA ALA A 410 -30.73 -9.86 -4.01
C ALA A 410 -30.55 -8.40 -4.51
N PRO A 411 -30.85 -7.35 -3.71
CA PRO A 411 -30.63 -5.98 -4.16
C PRO A 411 -29.16 -5.64 -4.44
N PHE A 412 -28.23 -6.21 -3.68
CA PHE A 412 -26.80 -5.99 -3.92
C PHE A 412 -26.33 -6.74 -5.18
N THR A 413 -26.76 -7.98 -5.41
CA THR A 413 -26.51 -8.71 -6.66
C THR A 413 -27.07 -7.93 -7.86
N ASP A 414 -28.29 -7.41 -7.78
CA ASP A 414 -28.91 -6.61 -8.84
C ASP A 414 -28.12 -5.33 -9.12
N LEU A 415 -27.62 -4.65 -8.09
CA LEU A 415 -26.74 -3.48 -8.23
C LEU A 415 -25.43 -3.83 -8.94
N LEU A 416 -24.76 -4.92 -8.53
CA LEU A 416 -23.53 -5.37 -9.18
C LEU A 416 -23.76 -5.72 -10.66
N LEU A 417 -24.87 -6.38 -10.99
CA LEU A 417 -25.26 -6.69 -12.37
C LEU A 417 -25.56 -5.40 -13.17
N LYS A 418 -26.27 -4.43 -12.57
CA LYS A 418 -26.51 -3.12 -13.17
C LYS A 418 -25.19 -2.42 -13.50
N LEU A 419 -24.27 -2.33 -12.55
CA LEU A 419 -22.97 -1.68 -12.74
C LEU A 419 -22.12 -2.40 -13.81
N LYS A 420 -22.11 -3.74 -13.79
CA LYS A 420 -21.42 -4.57 -14.80
C LYS A 420 -21.97 -4.39 -16.21
N ASN A 421 -23.28 -4.17 -16.35
CA ASN A 421 -23.96 -4.05 -17.65
C ASN A 421 -24.04 -2.61 -18.17
N THR A 422 -23.77 -1.60 -17.34
CA THR A 422 -23.94 -0.18 -17.70
C THR A 422 -22.58 0.53 -17.82
N VAL A 423 -21.67 -0.07 -18.59
CA VAL A 423 -20.32 0.47 -18.81
C VAL A 423 -20.39 1.74 -19.66
N SER A 424 -19.76 2.82 -19.20
CA SER A 424 -19.62 4.08 -19.94
C SER A 424 -18.30 4.78 -19.58
N GLU A 425 -17.95 5.88 -20.26
CA GLU A 425 -16.76 6.68 -19.91
C GLU A 425 -16.77 7.12 -18.43
N ASN A 426 -17.94 7.40 -17.87
CA ASN A 426 -18.11 7.80 -16.46
C ASN A 426 -18.41 6.64 -15.50
N ASN A 427 -18.54 5.41 -16.02
CA ASN A 427 -18.81 4.21 -15.24
C ASN A 427 -17.99 3.02 -15.80
N PRO A 428 -16.71 2.92 -15.42
CA PRO A 428 -15.81 1.84 -15.86
C PRO A 428 -16.34 0.45 -15.45
N PRO A 429 -15.90 -0.65 -16.10
CA PRO A 429 -16.23 -1.99 -15.66
C PRO A 429 -15.73 -2.26 -14.23
N ILE A 430 -16.61 -2.77 -13.37
CA ILE A 430 -16.25 -3.18 -12.01
C ILE A 430 -15.25 -4.35 -12.04
N ILE A 431 -14.15 -4.21 -11.30
CA ILE A 431 -13.07 -5.20 -11.25
C ILE A 431 -13.02 -5.93 -9.91
N CYS A 432 -13.52 -5.33 -8.82
CA CYS A 432 -13.42 -5.88 -7.48
C CYS A 432 -14.47 -5.26 -6.54
N VAL A 433 -14.84 -6.01 -5.50
CA VAL A 433 -15.59 -5.49 -4.34
C VAL A 433 -14.67 -5.42 -3.13
N VAL A 434 -14.66 -4.26 -2.46
CA VAL A 434 -14.06 -4.09 -1.14
C VAL A 434 -15.18 -4.15 -0.11
N ALA A 435 -15.24 -5.23 0.66
CA ALA A 435 -16.31 -5.48 1.60
C ALA A 435 -15.86 -5.39 3.05
N ASP A 436 -16.75 -4.87 3.90
CA ASP A 436 -16.65 -5.07 5.34
C ASP A 436 -16.94 -6.55 5.69
N PRO A 437 -16.12 -7.22 6.52
CA PRO A 437 -16.38 -8.60 6.93
C PRO A 437 -17.75 -8.83 7.55
N PHE A 438 -18.37 -7.81 8.15
CA PHE A 438 -19.71 -7.87 8.74
C PHE A 438 -20.83 -7.50 7.74
N ALA A 439 -20.52 -7.46 6.44
CA ALA A 439 -21.48 -7.46 5.34
C ALA A 439 -21.40 -8.78 4.53
N PRO A 440 -21.64 -9.96 5.15
CA PRO A 440 -21.33 -11.27 4.55
C PRO A 440 -22.15 -11.62 3.31
N PHE A 441 -23.28 -10.93 3.06
CA PHE A 441 -24.05 -11.08 1.83
C PHE A 441 -23.25 -10.69 0.58
N SER A 442 -22.27 -9.79 0.71
CA SER A 442 -21.42 -9.33 -0.38
C SER A 442 -20.61 -10.46 -1.00
N ILE A 443 -20.11 -11.40 -0.19
CA ILE A 443 -19.34 -12.56 -0.63
C ILE A 443 -20.18 -13.45 -1.56
N LYS A 444 -21.42 -13.72 -1.17
CA LYS A 444 -22.35 -14.53 -2.00
C LYS A 444 -22.70 -13.80 -3.30
N ALA A 445 -22.95 -12.49 -3.23
CA ALA A 445 -23.27 -11.69 -4.41
C ALA A 445 -22.12 -11.69 -5.43
N VAL A 446 -20.87 -11.56 -4.99
CA VAL A 446 -19.73 -11.59 -5.92
C VAL A 446 -19.48 -12.99 -6.50
N GLU A 447 -19.76 -14.05 -5.74
CA GLU A 447 -19.72 -15.44 -6.23
C GLU A 447 -20.76 -15.63 -7.36
N GLU A 448 -21.98 -15.10 -7.20
CA GLU A 448 -23.04 -15.14 -8.21
C GLU A 448 -22.72 -14.33 -9.47
N VAL A 449 -22.09 -13.16 -9.31
CA VAL A 449 -21.76 -12.24 -10.43
C VAL A 449 -20.42 -12.58 -11.10
N GLY A 450 -19.57 -13.37 -10.44
CA GLY A 450 -18.22 -13.73 -10.89
C GLY A 450 -17.22 -12.59 -10.75
N LEU A 451 -17.19 -11.94 -9.58
CA LEU A 451 -16.25 -10.86 -9.23
C LEU A 451 -15.35 -11.28 -8.06
N PRO A 452 -14.12 -10.76 -7.95
CA PRO A 452 -13.30 -10.93 -6.77
C PRO A 452 -13.79 -10.01 -5.63
N VAL A 453 -13.52 -10.43 -4.40
CA VAL A 453 -13.74 -9.62 -3.19
C VAL A 453 -12.50 -9.63 -2.31
N VAL A 454 -12.15 -8.45 -1.79
CA VAL A 454 -11.20 -8.27 -0.70
C VAL A 454 -11.90 -7.71 0.52
N MET A 455 -11.39 -8.03 1.70
CA MET A 455 -11.98 -7.61 2.97
C MET A 455 -11.24 -6.42 3.55
N TYR A 456 -11.97 -5.44 4.07
CA TYR A 456 -11.42 -4.39 4.93
C TYR A 456 -12.13 -4.40 6.28
N ALA A 457 -11.49 -4.95 7.30
CA ALA A 457 -11.99 -4.96 8.66
C ALA A 457 -11.83 -3.57 9.28
N THR A 458 -12.95 -2.95 9.64
CA THR A 458 -13.03 -1.60 10.23
C THR A 458 -12.62 -1.55 11.71
N MET A 459 -11.95 -2.60 12.18
CA MET A 459 -11.52 -2.83 13.57
C MET A 459 -10.03 -3.23 13.62
N ASN A 460 -9.47 -3.26 14.82
CA ASN A 460 -8.10 -3.71 15.06
C ASN A 460 -7.92 -5.23 14.93
N ALA A 461 -6.67 -5.69 14.99
CA ALA A 461 -6.35 -7.10 14.84
C ALA A 461 -6.85 -7.94 16.01
N CYS A 462 -6.72 -7.49 17.26
CA CYS A 462 -7.15 -8.25 18.44
C CYS A 462 -8.66 -8.42 18.53
N GLY A 463 -9.43 -7.35 18.26
CA GLY A 463 -10.89 -7.40 18.21
C GLY A 463 -11.37 -8.34 17.12
N TYR A 464 -10.79 -8.24 15.92
CA TYR A 464 -11.12 -9.14 14.82
C TYR A 464 -10.75 -10.60 15.10
N MET A 465 -9.59 -10.85 15.69
CA MET A 465 -9.18 -12.18 16.12
C MET A 465 -10.15 -12.77 17.15
N GLY A 466 -10.68 -11.94 18.05
CA GLY A 466 -11.74 -12.30 18.98
C GLY A 466 -12.99 -12.83 18.27
N PHE A 467 -13.47 -12.14 17.24
CA PHE A 467 -14.59 -12.61 16.42
C PHE A 467 -14.29 -13.92 15.68
N LYS A 468 -13.10 -14.06 15.09
CA LYS A 468 -12.67 -15.31 14.41
C LYS A 468 -12.56 -16.51 15.34
N HIS A 469 -12.45 -16.30 16.65
CA HIS A 469 -12.34 -17.38 17.64
C HIS A 469 -13.67 -17.79 18.26
N LEU A 470 -14.77 -17.07 18.01
CA LEU A 470 -16.09 -17.41 18.58
C LEU A 470 -16.54 -18.83 18.23
N TYR A 471 -16.29 -19.28 16.99
CA TYR A 471 -16.63 -20.65 16.59
C TYR A 471 -15.86 -21.69 17.43
N ALA A 472 -14.55 -21.51 17.60
CA ALA A 472 -13.72 -22.41 18.40
C ALA A 472 -14.11 -22.41 19.88
N LEU A 473 -14.52 -21.26 20.43
CA LEU A 473 -15.03 -21.15 21.80
C LEU A 473 -16.36 -21.89 21.97
N ARG A 474 -17.26 -21.80 20.98
CA ARG A 474 -18.52 -22.53 20.95
C ARG A 474 -18.31 -24.04 20.89
N GLU A 475 -17.42 -24.52 20.02
CA GLU A 475 -17.09 -25.95 19.91
C GLU A 475 -16.51 -26.52 21.21
N LYS A 476 -15.76 -25.72 21.96
CA LYS A 476 -15.23 -26.09 23.28
C LYS A 476 -16.27 -25.97 24.41
N GLY A 477 -17.47 -25.47 24.12
CA GLY A 477 -18.55 -25.33 25.08
C GLY A 477 -18.39 -24.14 26.04
N PHE A 478 -17.59 -23.13 25.69
CA PHE A 478 -17.45 -21.91 26.49
C PHE A 478 -18.62 -20.93 26.30
N THR A 479 -19.32 -21.01 25.17
CA THR A 479 -20.43 -20.13 24.83
C THR A 479 -21.45 -20.90 23.95
N PRO A 480 -22.76 -20.61 24.02
CA PRO A 480 -23.42 -19.71 24.97
C PRO A 480 -23.28 -20.21 26.41
N ILE A 481 -23.40 -19.29 27.36
CA ILE A 481 -23.33 -19.57 28.80
C ILE A 481 -24.54 -20.38 29.22
N LYS A 482 -24.30 -21.49 29.91
CA LYS A 482 -25.35 -22.44 30.31
C LYS A 482 -26.00 -22.09 31.64
N ASP A 483 -25.23 -21.55 32.58
CA ASP A 483 -25.68 -21.18 33.91
C ASP A 483 -25.52 -19.67 34.12
N LEU A 484 -26.60 -18.96 34.45
CA LEU A 484 -26.57 -17.52 34.70
C LEU A 484 -25.59 -17.12 35.81
N SER A 485 -25.29 -18.03 36.74
CA SER A 485 -24.29 -17.77 37.79
C SER A 485 -22.88 -17.58 37.22
N ASP A 486 -22.58 -18.13 36.03
CA ASP A 486 -21.28 -17.98 35.35
C ASP A 486 -20.97 -16.52 34.97
N LEU A 487 -22.00 -15.67 34.86
CA LEU A 487 -21.83 -14.24 34.66
C LEU A 487 -21.25 -13.51 35.88
N SER A 488 -21.27 -14.13 37.06
CA SER A 488 -20.90 -13.49 38.35
C SER A 488 -20.00 -14.32 39.27
N ASN A 489 -19.83 -15.63 38.99
CA ASN A 489 -19.05 -16.55 39.83
C ASN A 489 -17.55 -16.60 39.50
N GLY A 490 -17.08 -15.75 38.57
CA GLY A 490 -15.70 -15.71 38.10
C GLY A 490 -15.39 -16.59 36.88
N TYR A 491 -16.35 -17.35 36.35
CA TYR A 491 -16.17 -18.16 35.14
C TYR A 491 -15.62 -17.34 33.96
N LEU A 492 -16.12 -16.12 33.77
CA LEU A 492 -15.66 -15.23 32.70
C LEU A 492 -14.19 -14.77 32.83
N GLU A 493 -13.54 -14.97 33.98
CA GLU A 493 -12.10 -14.73 34.17
C GLU A 493 -11.23 -15.90 33.66
N THR A 494 -11.85 -16.99 33.18
CA THR A 494 -11.14 -18.14 32.61
C THR A 494 -10.28 -17.69 31.43
N LYS A 495 -8.98 -18.02 31.48
CA LYS A 495 -8.02 -17.75 30.40
C LYS A 495 -8.24 -18.66 29.20
N VAL A 496 -8.03 -18.11 28.02
CA VAL A 496 -8.21 -18.77 26.73
C VAL A 496 -6.87 -18.81 25.98
N ASP A 497 -6.25 -19.99 25.94
CA ASP A 497 -4.94 -20.17 25.29
C ASP A 497 -5.02 -20.45 23.78
N CYS A 498 -6.21 -20.44 23.19
CA CYS A 498 -6.41 -20.97 21.84
C CYS A 498 -6.44 -19.94 20.71
N ALA A 499 -6.18 -18.67 20.99
CA ALA A 499 -6.14 -17.63 19.97
C ALA A 499 -4.70 -17.29 19.57
N PRO A 500 -4.28 -17.56 18.31
CA PRO A 500 -2.94 -17.22 17.84
C PRO A 500 -2.62 -15.74 18.07
N GLY A 501 -1.41 -15.47 18.58
CA GLY A 501 -0.96 -14.10 18.79
C GLY A 501 -1.55 -13.39 20.01
N MET A 502 -2.54 -13.98 20.70
CA MET A 502 -3.16 -13.41 21.88
C MET A 502 -2.75 -14.18 23.14
N LYS A 503 -2.21 -13.49 24.15
CA LYS A 503 -1.75 -14.09 25.42
C LYS A 503 -2.63 -13.61 26.58
N ASP A 504 -2.87 -14.51 27.53
CA ASP A 504 -3.57 -14.22 28.79
C ASP A 504 -4.95 -13.55 28.63
N VAL A 505 -5.61 -13.75 27.48
CA VAL A 505 -6.97 -13.24 27.21
C VAL A 505 -7.98 -14.10 27.95
N ARG A 506 -9.00 -13.46 28.53
CA ARG A 506 -10.05 -14.14 29.31
C ARG A 506 -11.33 -14.23 28.51
N LEU A 507 -12.24 -15.11 28.92
CA LEU A 507 -13.55 -15.24 28.27
C LEU A 507 -14.27 -13.89 28.16
N LYS A 508 -14.34 -13.08 29.23
CA LYS A 508 -15.01 -11.76 29.19
C LYS A 508 -14.46 -10.78 28.16
N ASP A 509 -13.21 -10.96 27.71
CA ASP A 509 -12.59 -10.05 26.76
C ASP A 509 -13.10 -10.35 25.32
N PHE A 510 -13.70 -11.53 25.06
CA PHE A 510 -14.22 -11.92 23.74
C PHE A 510 -15.59 -11.29 23.42
N PRO A 511 -15.85 -10.97 22.14
CA PRO A 511 -17.07 -10.28 21.72
C PRO A 511 -18.32 -11.14 21.93
N PHE A 512 -19.35 -10.56 22.53
CA PHE A 512 -20.67 -11.19 22.73
C PHE A 512 -20.66 -12.52 23.49
N ILE A 513 -19.58 -12.84 24.20
CA ILE A 513 -19.40 -14.13 24.91
C ILE A 513 -20.46 -14.39 25.99
N GLN A 514 -21.07 -13.31 26.51
CA GLN A 514 -22.00 -13.31 27.64
C GLN A 514 -23.40 -13.81 27.29
N THR A 515 -23.68 -14.12 26.02
CA THR A 515 -25.00 -14.64 25.63
C THR A 515 -25.29 -15.99 26.30
N THR A 516 -26.52 -16.15 26.78
CA THR A 516 -27.07 -17.42 27.27
C THR A 516 -27.99 -18.09 26.24
N ASP A 517 -28.30 -17.39 25.14
CA ASP A 517 -29.20 -17.87 24.10
C ASP A 517 -28.40 -18.49 22.94
N PRO A 518 -28.49 -19.80 22.70
CA PRO A 518 -27.84 -20.44 21.54
C PRO A 518 -28.34 -19.91 20.20
N ASP A 519 -29.56 -19.38 20.15
CA ASP A 519 -30.20 -18.86 18.95
C ASP A 519 -30.09 -17.32 18.87
N ASP A 520 -29.23 -16.69 19.68
CA ASP A 520 -29.01 -15.24 19.65
C ASP A 520 -28.62 -14.80 18.23
N VAL A 521 -29.46 -13.94 17.65
CA VAL A 521 -29.36 -13.51 16.26
C VAL A 521 -28.07 -12.75 15.99
N VAL A 522 -27.64 -11.89 16.93
CA VAL A 522 -26.45 -11.06 16.77
C VAL A 522 -25.20 -11.91 16.90
N PHE A 523 -25.13 -12.75 17.94
CA PHE A 523 -24.01 -13.67 18.19
C PHE A 523 -23.80 -14.61 17.00
N ASN A 524 -24.86 -15.26 16.52
CA ASN A 524 -24.77 -16.17 15.38
C ASN A 524 -24.41 -15.45 14.08
N PHE A 525 -24.92 -14.23 13.87
CA PHE A 525 -24.57 -13.39 12.73
C PHE A 525 -23.07 -13.03 12.72
N VAL A 526 -22.54 -12.45 13.80
CA VAL A 526 -21.15 -11.96 13.84
C VAL A 526 -20.13 -13.10 13.74
N MET A 527 -20.42 -14.24 14.37
CA MET A 527 -19.60 -15.44 14.26
C MET A 527 -19.62 -15.98 12.81
N GLY A 528 -20.80 -16.08 12.18
CA GLY A 528 -20.91 -16.52 10.79
C GLY A 528 -20.24 -15.57 9.80
N ALA A 529 -20.37 -14.26 10.01
CA ALA A 529 -19.72 -13.23 9.20
C ALA A 529 -18.19 -13.32 9.30
N ALA A 530 -17.66 -13.45 10.52
CA ALA A 530 -16.23 -13.65 10.74
C ALA A 530 -15.72 -14.94 10.09
N GLU A 531 -16.43 -16.06 10.19
CA GLU A 531 -16.02 -17.31 9.53
C GLU A 531 -16.04 -17.24 8.01
N THR A 532 -17.00 -16.53 7.41
CA THR A 532 -17.12 -16.43 5.95
C THR A 532 -16.10 -15.50 5.31
N SER A 533 -15.56 -14.53 6.06
CA SER A 533 -14.57 -13.56 5.59
C SER A 533 -13.30 -14.18 4.97
N VAL A 534 -12.92 -15.41 5.34
CA VAL A 534 -11.74 -16.12 4.80
C VAL A 534 -11.86 -16.44 3.31
N LYS A 535 -13.07 -16.32 2.75
CA LYS A 535 -13.32 -16.43 1.31
C LYS A 535 -12.81 -15.23 0.52
N GLY A 536 -12.56 -14.09 1.18
CA GLY A 536 -11.92 -12.94 0.54
C GLY A 536 -10.48 -13.25 0.14
N ARG A 537 -10.03 -12.67 -0.98
CA ARG A 537 -8.67 -12.88 -1.50
C ARG A 537 -7.57 -12.37 -0.56
N ALA A 538 -7.88 -11.28 0.14
CA ALA A 538 -7.02 -10.63 1.10
C ALA A 538 -7.88 -9.96 2.18
N ILE A 539 -7.28 -9.71 3.35
CA ILE A 539 -7.89 -8.89 4.39
C ILE A 539 -6.94 -7.77 4.81
N ALA A 540 -7.46 -6.55 4.83
CA ALA A 540 -6.83 -5.41 5.49
C ALA A 540 -7.55 -5.14 6.81
N LEU A 541 -6.81 -4.73 7.84
CA LEU A 541 -7.34 -4.34 9.14
C LEU A 541 -6.98 -2.88 9.41
N HIS A 542 -7.90 -2.14 10.04
CA HIS A 542 -7.71 -0.73 10.39
C HIS A 542 -6.75 -0.58 11.59
N THR A 543 -5.53 -1.05 11.48
CA THR A 543 -4.46 -1.00 12.50
C THR A 543 -3.10 -0.74 11.83
N PHE A 544 -2.02 -0.73 12.59
CA PHE A 544 -0.65 -0.58 12.08
C PHE A 544 0.30 -1.60 12.73
N ASP A 545 1.34 -2.01 11.98
CA ASP A 545 2.20 -3.13 12.36
C ASP A 545 2.80 -3.04 13.77
N ALA A 546 3.25 -1.85 14.17
CA ALA A 546 3.87 -1.65 15.47
C ALA A 546 2.90 -1.83 16.67
N LEU A 547 1.59 -1.71 16.45
CA LEU A 547 0.60 -1.77 17.54
C LEU A 547 0.27 -3.21 17.95
N GLU A 548 0.21 -4.14 16.99
CA GLU A 548 -0.32 -5.49 17.18
C GLU A 548 0.47 -6.60 16.44
N PRO A 549 1.82 -6.60 16.46
CA PRO A 549 2.62 -7.48 15.61
C PRO A 549 2.32 -8.97 15.83
N GLN A 550 2.18 -9.40 17.10
CA GLN A 550 1.91 -10.80 17.44
C GLN A 550 0.53 -11.26 16.93
N VAL A 551 -0.47 -10.39 16.98
CA VAL A 551 -1.84 -10.72 16.53
C VAL A 551 -1.90 -10.74 15.00
N LEU A 552 -1.20 -9.83 14.33
CA LEU A 552 -1.07 -9.83 12.87
C LEU A 552 -0.36 -11.09 12.35
N ASP A 553 0.70 -11.53 13.04
CA ASP A 553 1.34 -12.82 12.76
C ASP A 553 0.35 -13.98 12.95
N GLY A 554 -0.44 -13.94 14.04
CA GLY A 554 -1.52 -14.89 14.30
C GLY A 554 -2.55 -14.95 13.18
N LEU A 555 -3.05 -13.79 12.72
CA LEU A 555 -4.01 -13.70 11.62
C LEU A 555 -3.43 -14.21 10.30
N SER A 556 -2.13 -14.03 10.08
CA SER A 556 -1.43 -14.52 8.88
C SER A 556 -1.37 -16.06 8.80
N THR A 557 -1.67 -16.77 9.90
CA THR A 557 -1.86 -18.23 9.88
C THR A 557 -3.28 -18.65 9.45
N ILE A 558 -4.23 -17.72 9.47
CA ILE A 558 -5.65 -17.93 9.15
C ILE A 558 -5.96 -17.44 7.73
N PHE A 559 -5.42 -16.28 7.36
CA PHE A 559 -5.64 -15.64 6.07
C PHE A 559 -4.38 -15.71 5.21
N PRO A 560 -4.51 -15.93 3.89
CA PRO A 560 -3.36 -16.03 3.01
C PRO A 560 -2.61 -14.70 2.84
N ARG A 561 -3.31 -13.57 2.95
CA ARG A 561 -2.75 -12.21 2.81
C ARG A 561 -3.43 -11.28 3.82
N VAL A 562 -2.63 -10.73 4.73
CA VAL A 562 -3.05 -9.83 5.80
C VAL A 562 -2.29 -8.52 5.68
N TYR A 563 -3.00 -7.39 5.79
CA TYR A 563 -2.42 -6.06 5.72
C TYR A 563 -2.90 -5.20 6.90
N SER A 564 -1.99 -4.42 7.48
CA SER A 564 -2.35 -3.38 8.45
C SER A 564 -2.41 -2.03 7.73
N ILE A 565 -3.60 -1.42 7.66
CA ILE A 565 -3.82 -0.15 6.97
C ILE A 565 -4.53 0.82 7.91
N GLY A 566 -3.74 1.54 8.69
CA GLY A 566 -4.20 2.57 9.60
C GLY A 566 -3.03 3.38 10.16
N PRO A 567 -3.28 4.46 10.89
CA PRO A 567 -4.57 5.10 11.05
C PRO A 567 -4.99 5.83 9.77
N LEU A 568 -6.21 5.54 9.27
CA LEU A 568 -6.73 6.13 8.03
C LEU A 568 -6.69 7.66 8.02
N GLN A 569 -6.88 8.30 9.18
CA GLN A 569 -6.85 9.75 9.27
C GLN A 569 -5.46 10.34 8.96
N LEU A 570 -4.39 9.71 9.47
CA LEU A 570 -3.04 10.18 9.20
C LEU A 570 -2.63 9.92 7.74
N LEU A 571 -3.14 8.83 7.13
CA LEU A 571 -2.98 8.57 5.70
C LEU A 571 -3.71 9.62 4.85
N LEU A 572 -4.94 10.01 5.24
CA LEU A 572 -5.71 11.05 4.55
C LEU A 572 -5.08 12.44 4.69
N ASN A 573 -4.47 12.76 5.83
CA ASN A 573 -3.80 14.04 6.06
C ASN A 573 -2.61 14.31 5.13
N GLN A 574 -2.06 13.26 4.52
CA GLN A 574 -0.97 13.39 3.54
C GLN A 574 -1.47 13.73 2.14
N MET A 575 -2.77 13.77 1.92
CA MET A 575 -3.38 14.07 0.62
C MET A 575 -3.53 15.58 0.48
N GLU A 576 -3.07 16.13 -0.64
CA GLU A 576 -3.36 17.52 -1.00
C GLU A 576 -4.88 17.72 -1.17
N GLU A 577 -5.34 18.97 -1.02
CA GLU A 577 -6.76 19.37 -1.04
C GLU A 577 -7.46 19.04 -2.37
N ASN A 578 -7.88 17.79 -2.48
CA ASN A 578 -8.73 17.31 -3.55
C ASN A 578 -10.18 17.44 -3.07
N GLY A 579 -11.14 17.72 -3.96
CA GLY A 579 -12.56 17.96 -3.64
C GLY A 579 -13.26 16.95 -2.71
N LEU A 580 -12.61 15.83 -2.40
CA LEU A 580 -12.93 14.87 -1.35
C LEU A 580 -13.17 15.47 0.05
N LYS A 581 -12.71 16.70 0.37
CA LYS A 581 -13.05 17.36 1.65
C LYS A 581 -14.56 17.60 1.82
N SER A 582 -15.34 17.67 0.74
CA SER A 582 -16.79 17.80 0.81
C SER A 582 -17.51 16.53 1.26
N ILE A 583 -16.86 15.35 1.11
CA ILE A 583 -17.43 14.07 1.55
C ILE A 583 -17.22 13.96 3.07
N ASP A 584 -18.27 14.31 3.80
CA ASP A 584 -18.44 14.02 5.22
C ASP A 584 -18.78 12.54 5.44
N TYR A 585 -18.43 12.01 6.60
CA TYR A 585 -18.61 10.61 6.99
C TYR A 585 -19.46 10.47 8.27
N ASN A 586 -20.09 11.55 8.74
CA ASN A 586 -20.84 11.56 9.98
C ASN A 586 -22.36 11.44 9.77
N LEU A 587 -23.00 10.48 10.46
CA LEU A 587 -24.47 10.32 10.44
C LEU A 587 -25.20 11.26 11.42
N TRP A 588 -24.47 11.94 12.29
CA TRP A 588 -25.01 12.94 13.20
C TRP A 588 -24.50 14.33 12.82
N LYS A 589 -25.36 15.33 13.03
CA LYS A 589 -24.99 16.72 12.81
C LYS A 589 -23.99 17.17 13.88
N GLU A 590 -22.82 17.58 13.44
CA GLU A 590 -21.75 18.07 14.32
C GLU A 590 -22.04 19.48 14.82
N ASP A 591 -21.81 19.69 16.12
CA ASP A 591 -21.77 21.02 16.73
C ASP A 591 -20.31 21.47 16.89
N ARG A 592 -19.89 22.40 16.05
CA ARG A 592 -18.53 22.95 16.08
C ARG A 592 -18.32 24.02 17.15
N ALA A 593 -19.38 24.47 17.85
CA ALA A 593 -19.23 25.42 18.96
C ALA A 593 -18.42 24.83 20.13
N CYS A 594 -18.34 23.50 20.23
CA CYS A 594 -17.47 22.84 21.21
C CYS A 594 -15.99 23.20 21.03
N LEU A 595 -15.52 23.41 19.79
CA LEU A 595 -14.13 23.79 19.52
C LEU A 595 -13.83 25.20 20.07
N GLN A 596 -14.75 26.14 19.85
CA GLN A 596 -14.63 27.50 20.40
C GLN A 596 -14.64 27.50 21.94
N TRP A 597 -15.40 26.60 22.56
CA TRP A 597 -15.37 26.43 24.01
C TRP A 597 -14.03 25.85 24.49
N LEU A 598 -13.47 24.88 23.75
CA LEU A 598 -12.15 24.31 24.05
C LEU A 598 -11.02 25.34 23.94
N ASP A 599 -11.09 26.29 22.99
CA ASP A 599 -10.14 27.40 22.85
C ASP A 599 -10.02 28.26 24.12
N THR A 600 -11.05 28.26 24.98
CA THR A 600 -11.08 29.02 26.24
C THR A 600 -10.45 28.28 27.43
N LYS A 601 -9.98 27.04 27.23
CA LYS A 601 -9.51 26.16 28.30
C LYS A 601 -7.99 26.02 28.25
N GLU A 602 -7.40 25.82 29.44
CA GLU A 602 -5.98 25.56 29.55
C GLU A 602 -5.60 24.22 28.89
N PRO A 603 -4.37 24.06 28.38
CA PRO A 603 -3.91 22.80 27.83
C PRO A 603 -4.09 21.63 28.79
N LYS A 604 -4.52 20.49 28.28
CA LYS A 604 -4.73 19.24 29.02
C LYS A 604 -5.65 19.37 30.25
N SER A 605 -6.58 20.33 30.26
CA SER A 605 -7.49 20.59 31.39
C SER A 605 -8.90 20.04 31.22
N VAL A 606 -9.22 19.49 30.04
CA VAL A 606 -10.55 19.00 29.69
C VAL A 606 -10.56 17.49 29.51
N VAL A 607 -11.55 16.82 30.09
CA VAL A 607 -11.90 15.44 29.75
C VAL A 607 -12.95 15.44 28.65
N TYR A 608 -12.66 14.80 27.53
CA TYR A 608 -13.67 14.51 26.52
C TYR A 608 -14.45 13.25 26.92
N VAL A 609 -15.78 13.26 26.78
CA VAL A 609 -16.64 12.14 27.14
C VAL A 609 -17.53 11.77 25.96
N ASN A 610 -17.35 10.56 25.42
CA ASN A 610 -18.20 10.03 24.35
C ASN A 610 -18.25 8.50 24.36
N PHE A 611 -19.46 7.95 24.39
CA PHE A 611 -19.70 6.50 24.41
C PHE A 611 -20.04 5.93 23.03
N GLY A 612 -19.67 6.63 21.95
CA GLY A 612 -19.81 6.16 20.57
C GLY A 612 -21.15 6.53 19.95
N SER A 613 -21.55 5.83 18.89
CA SER A 613 -22.76 6.13 18.09
C SER A 613 -23.92 5.15 18.27
N ILE A 614 -23.72 4.06 19.02
CA ILE A 614 -24.69 2.96 19.17
C ILE A 614 -24.92 2.60 20.64
N THR A 615 -23.90 2.72 21.49
CA THR A 615 -24.01 2.43 22.93
C THR A 615 -25.17 3.21 23.54
N VAL A 616 -25.94 2.51 24.38
CA VAL A 616 -27.02 3.04 25.18
C VAL A 616 -26.75 2.71 26.65
N MET A 617 -27.26 3.54 27.55
CA MET A 617 -27.14 3.35 29.00
C MET A 617 -28.50 3.49 29.68
N THR A 618 -28.60 3.01 30.92
CA THR A 618 -29.78 3.25 31.75
C THR A 618 -29.78 4.68 32.30
N ALA A 619 -30.95 5.17 32.71
CA ALA A 619 -31.05 6.46 33.38
C ALA A 619 -30.18 6.52 34.66
N ASP A 620 -30.08 5.43 35.43
CA ASP A 620 -29.19 5.38 36.60
C ASP A 620 -27.72 5.50 36.20
N GLN A 621 -27.27 4.78 35.16
CA GLN A 621 -25.90 4.89 34.67
C GLN A 621 -25.57 6.33 34.24
N LEU A 622 -26.49 7.00 33.53
CA LEU A 622 -26.35 8.42 33.17
C LEU A 622 -26.16 9.30 34.40
N VAL A 623 -26.97 9.09 35.45
CA VAL A 623 -26.87 9.82 36.72
C VAL A 623 -25.53 9.55 37.42
N GLN A 624 -25.04 8.30 37.43
CA GLN A 624 -23.75 7.98 38.04
C GLN A 624 -22.58 8.66 37.31
N PHE A 625 -22.59 8.68 35.97
CA PHE A 625 -21.58 9.42 35.20
C PHE A 625 -21.67 10.92 35.43
N ALA A 626 -22.88 11.49 35.36
CA ALA A 626 -23.10 12.92 35.58
C ALA A 626 -22.59 13.37 36.96
N MET A 627 -22.98 12.64 38.02
CA MET A 627 -22.54 12.98 39.38
C MET A 627 -21.05 12.75 39.58
N GLY A 628 -20.46 11.72 38.97
CA GLY A 628 -19.00 11.49 39.04
C GLY A 628 -18.18 12.60 38.37
N LEU A 629 -18.60 13.03 37.17
CA LEU A 629 -18.01 14.17 36.45
C LEU A 629 -18.21 15.50 37.19
N ALA A 630 -19.36 15.67 37.85
CA ALA A 630 -19.60 16.82 38.70
C ALA A 630 -18.66 16.81 39.92
N SER A 631 -18.50 15.68 40.61
CA SER A 631 -17.63 15.56 41.77
C SER A 631 -16.13 15.66 41.46
N SER A 632 -15.71 15.31 40.24
CA SER A 632 -14.28 15.37 39.85
C SER A 632 -13.72 16.80 39.84
N LYS A 633 -14.57 17.81 39.68
CA LYS A 633 -14.22 19.25 39.53
C LYS A 633 -13.35 19.58 38.31
N ILE A 634 -13.07 18.60 37.44
CA ILE A 634 -12.37 18.77 36.18
C ILE A 634 -13.33 19.29 35.10
N SER A 635 -12.85 20.09 34.14
CA SER A 635 -13.67 20.56 33.02
C SER A 635 -13.95 19.41 32.05
N PHE A 636 -15.13 19.35 31.43
CA PHE A 636 -15.45 18.26 30.52
C PHE A 636 -16.34 18.67 29.35
N LEU A 637 -16.11 18.03 28.20
CA LEU A 637 -16.97 18.10 27.01
C LEU A 637 -17.68 16.75 26.88
N TRP A 638 -19.01 16.73 26.99
CA TRP A 638 -19.78 15.48 26.98
C TRP A 638 -20.79 15.42 25.84
N ILE A 639 -20.69 14.35 25.06
CA ILE A 639 -21.64 14.00 24.01
C ILE A 639 -22.82 13.21 24.60
N ILE A 640 -24.00 13.81 24.57
CA ILE A 640 -25.27 13.20 24.99
C ILE A 640 -26.20 13.15 23.77
N ARG A 641 -26.22 11.99 23.10
CA ARG A 641 -27.10 11.76 21.95
C ARG A 641 -28.57 11.66 22.40
N PRO A 642 -29.54 12.02 21.54
CA PRO A 642 -30.97 11.85 21.86
C PRO A 642 -31.36 10.40 22.20
N ASP A 643 -30.66 9.43 21.61
CA ASP A 643 -30.90 7.98 21.77
C ASP A 643 -29.98 7.31 22.80
N LEU A 644 -29.24 8.09 23.61
CA LEU A 644 -28.25 7.54 24.55
C LEU A 644 -28.89 6.76 25.72
N VAL A 645 -30.13 7.11 26.12
CA VAL A 645 -30.82 6.45 27.23
C VAL A 645 -31.90 5.52 26.70
N THR A 646 -31.89 4.25 27.14
CA THR A 646 -32.82 3.24 26.68
C THR A 646 -34.26 3.56 27.09
N GLY A 647 -35.13 3.84 26.11
CA GLY A 647 -36.58 3.97 26.33
C GLY A 647 -37.03 5.24 27.06
N GLU A 648 -36.11 6.14 27.40
CA GLU A 648 -36.37 7.39 28.14
C GLU A 648 -35.53 8.53 27.54
N SER A 649 -35.92 9.78 27.80
CA SER A 649 -35.08 10.93 27.45
C SER A 649 -33.90 11.05 28.41
N ALA A 650 -32.74 11.50 27.92
CA ALA A 650 -31.59 11.80 28.76
C ALA A 650 -31.87 13.02 29.67
N VAL A 651 -32.32 12.76 30.89
CA VAL A 651 -32.57 13.79 31.91
C VAL A 651 -31.44 13.78 32.94
N LEU A 652 -30.70 14.89 33.01
CA LEU A 652 -29.64 15.07 33.99
C LEU A 652 -30.21 15.55 35.34
N PRO A 653 -29.59 15.20 36.48
CA PRO A 653 -30.00 15.68 37.80
C PRO A 653 -29.97 17.21 37.90
N ALA A 654 -30.83 17.80 38.73
CA ALA A 654 -30.87 19.25 38.92
C ALA A 654 -29.54 19.79 39.50
N GLU A 655 -28.89 18.99 40.34
CA GLU A 655 -27.58 19.28 40.92
C GLU A 655 -26.49 19.42 39.85
N PHE A 656 -26.66 18.82 38.68
CA PHE A 656 -25.68 18.86 37.60
C PHE A 656 -25.51 20.27 37.00
N ALA A 657 -26.46 21.18 37.24
CA ALA A 657 -26.34 22.60 36.88
C ALA A 657 -25.13 23.29 37.52
N GLU A 658 -24.55 22.73 38.60
CA GLU A 658 -23.30 23.26 39.18
C GLU A 658 -22.11 23.22 38.22
N THR A 659 -22.21 22.46 37.11
CA THR A 659 -21.12 22.26 36.15
C THR A 659 -21.13 23.27 35.01
N GLU A 660 -22.17 24.10 34.84
CA GLU A 660 -22.42 24.94 33.66
C GLU A 660 -21.23 25.83 33.24
N ASN A 661 -20.41 26.29 34.20
CA ASN A 661 -19.25 27.14 33.92
C ASN A 661 -18.00 26.37 33.42
N ARG A 662 -17.99 25.03 33.55
CA ARG A 662 -16.84 24.15 33.23
C ARG A 662 -17.22 22.93 32.40
N SER A 663 -18.47 22.81 32.00
CA SER A 663 -18.94 21.76 31.08
C SER A 663 -19.39 22.35 29.74
N PHE A 664 -19.29 21.53 28.71
CA PHE A 664 -19.97 21.76 27.44
C PHE A 664 -20.69 20.46 27.07
N ILE A 665 -21.99 20.55 26.80
CA ILE A 665 -22.82 19.40 26.48
C ILE A 665 -23.41 19.63 25.09
N THR A 666 -23.24 18.66 24.21
CA THR A 666 -23.83 18.72 22.87
C THR A 666 -24.23 17.32 22.40
N SER A 667 -25.05 17.24 21.35
CA SER A 667 -25.52 15.96 20.83
C SER A 667 -24.46 15.22 20.03
N TRP A 668 -23.55 15.95 19.38
CA TRP A 668 -22.45 15.39 18.59
C TRP A 668 -21.39 16.44 18.26
N CYS A 669 -20.17 16.02 17.93
CA CYS A 669 -19.04 16.91 17.68
C CYS A 669 -18.07 16.34 16.62
N PRO A 670 -17.19 17.18 16.02
CA PRO A 670 -16.05 16.71 15.22
C PRO A 670 -15.00 16.06 16.12
N GLN A 671 -15.21 14.79 16.50
CA GLN A 671 -14.43 14.09 17.53
C GLN A 671 -12.92 14.11 17.27
N GLU A 672 -12.50 13.97 16.01
CA GLU A 672 -11.07 13.99 15.65
C GLU A 672 -10.42 15.34 15.94
N GLU A 673 -11.11 16.44 15.65
CA GLU A 673 -10.63 17.78 15.97
C GLU A 673 -10.64 18.02 17.48
N VAL A 674 -11.67 17.53 18.17
CA VAL A 674 -11.75 17.60 19.64
C VAL A 674 -10.59 16.85 20.30
N LEU A 675 -10.31 15.61 19.91
CA LEU A 675 -9.21 14.82 20.48
C LEU A 675 -7.85 15.44 20.18
N ASN A 676 -7.66 16.03 19.01
CA ASN A 676 -6.41 16.74 18.67
C ASN A 676 -6.29 18.14 19.31
N HIS A 677 -7.34 18.63 19.97
CA HIS A 677 -7.32 19.96 20.56
C HIS A 677 -6.42 20.00 21.81
N PRO A 678 -5.51 20.99 21.96
CA PRO A 678 -4.55 21.05 23.07
C PRO A 678 -5.17 21.04 24.48
N ALA A 679 -6.39 21.55 24.61
CA ALA A 679 -7.13 21.55 25.89
C ALA A 679 -7.54 20.16 26.38
N VAL A 680 -7.69 19.17 25.48
CA VAL A 680 -8.11 17.82 25.86
C VAL A 680 -6.93 17.06 26.46
N GLY A 681 -7.07 16.64 27.71
CA GLY A 681 -6.04 15.91 28.47
C GLY A 681 -6.36 14.44 28.72
N GLY A 682 -7.62 14.03 28.51
CA GLY A 682 -8.08 12.67 28.74
C GLY A 682 -9.41 12.38 28.05
N PHE A 683 -9.68 11.10 27.79
CA PHE A 683 -10.88 10.66 27.07
C PHE A 683 -11.62 9.55 27.81
N LEU A 684 -12.84 9.84 28.27
CA LEU A 684 -13.77 8.86 28.80
C LEU A 684 -14.59 8.26 27.65
N THR A 685 -14.38 6.97 27.37
CA THR A 685 -14.85 6.31 26.15
C THR A 685 -15.42 4.92 26.40
N HIS A 686 -16.30 4.49 25.50
CA HIS A 686 -16.75 3.09 25.39
C HIS A 686 -15.72 2.12 24.79
N SER A 687 -14.53 2.60 24.41
CA SER A 687 -13.45 1.80 23.80
C SER A 687 -13.79 1.15 22.45
N GLY A 688 -14.73 1.73 21.69
CA GLY A 688 -14.92 1.37 20.28
C GLY A 688 -13.69 1.73 19.44
N TRP A 689 -13.29 0.85 18.53
CA TRP A 689 -11.99 0.95 17.85
C TRP A 689 -11.70 2.29 17.18
N GLY A 690 -12.66 2.84 16.43
CA GLY A 690 -12.48 4.14 15.76
C GLY A 690 -12.15 5.27 16.74
N SER A 691 -12.75 5.27 17.94
CA SER A 691 -12.45 6.27 18.98
C SER A 691 -11.09 5.99 19.65
N THR A 692 -10.77 4.71 19.88
CA THR A 692 -9.49 4.29 20.46
C THR A 692 -8.32 4.71 19.58
N ILE A 693 -8.36 4.41 18.28
CA ILE A 693 -7.27 4.77 17.37
C ILE A 693 -7.13 6.28 17.19
N GLU A 694 -8.24 7.04 17.18
CA GLU A 694 -8.20 8.51 17.17
C GLU A 694 -7.53 9.07 18.43
N SER A 695 -7.79 8.49 19.61
CA SER A 695 -7.14 8.87 20.87
C SER A 695 -5.64 8.57 20.85
N LEU A 696 -5.24 7.40 20.35
CA LEU A 696 -3.83 7.02 20.17
C LEU A 696 -3.11 8.00 19.23
N CYS A 697 -3.74 8.38 18.11
CA CYS A 697 -3.18 9.36 17.17
C CYS A 697 -3.09 10.77 17.77
N ALA A 698 -4.02 11.13 18.65
CA ALA A 698 -4.00 12.42 19.34
C ALA A 698 -2.95 12.47 20.46
N GLY A 699 -2.57 11.31 21.02
CA GLY A 699 -1.72 11.21 22.20
C GLY A 699 -2.49 11.44 23.51
N VAL A 700 -3.78 11.05 23.53
CA VAL A 700 -4.69 11.26 24.66
C VAL A 700 -4.95 9.92 25.37
N PRO A 701 -4.71 9.80 26.69
CA PRO A 701 -5.00 8.60 27.46
C PRO A 701 -6.51 8.47 27.74
N MET A 702 -6.95 7.26 28.06
CA MET A 702 -8.35 6.90 28.12
C MET A 702 -8.79 6.35 29.48
N VAL A 703 -10.06 6.61 29.80
CA VAL A 703 -10.82 5.81 30.76
C VAL A 703 -11.90 5.08 29.96
N CYS A 704 -11.94 3.77 30.10
CA CYS A 704 -12.62 2.83 29.24
C CYS A 704 -13.85 2.24 29.96
N TRP A 705 -15.03 2.33 29.34
CA TRP A 705 -16.27 1.69 29.81
C TRP A 705 -16.84 0.81 28.70
N PRO A 706 -16.27 -0.40 28.49
CA PRO A 706 -16.67 -1.27 27.39
C PRO A 706 -18.08 -1.83 27.59
N PHE A 707 -18.85 -1.95 26.51
CA PHE A 707 -20.26 -2.36 26.57
C PHE A 707 -20.58 -3.61 25.73
N PHE A 708 -20.23 -3.65 24.44
CA PHE A 708 -20.46 -4.83 23.57
C PHE A 708 -19.39 -5.00 22.47
N ALA A 709 -19.54 -6.04 21.64
CA ALA A 709 -18.64 -6.34 20.52
C ALA A 709 -17.16 -6.41 20.95
N ASP A 710 -16.27 -5.78 20.20
CA ASP A 710 -14.83 -5.74 20.41
C ASP A 710 -14.39 -4.84 21.57
N GLN A 711 -15.30 -4.06 22.17
CA GLN A 711 -14.95 -3.03 23.16
C GLN A 711 -14.24 -3.60 24.39
N ALA A 712 -14.64 -4.78 24.88
CA ALA A 712 -13.98 -5.44 26.01
C ALA A 712 -12.54 -5.83 25.67
N MET A 713 -12.30 -6.35 24.47
CA MET A 713 -10.95 -6.66 23.96
C MET A 713 -10.11 -5.38 23.84
N ASN A 714 -10.68 -4.33 23.25
CA ASN A 714 -10.01 -3.05 23.09
C ASN A 714 -9.64 -2.41 24.44
N CYS A 715 -10.55 -2.48 25.42
CA CYS A 715 -10.31 -2.02 26.78
C CYS A 715 -9.15 -2.79 27.42
N ARG A 716 -9.17 -4.13 27.33
CA ARG A 716 -8.09 -4.99 27.83
C ARG A 716 -6.73 -4.61 27.23
N TYR A 717 -6.64 -4.47 25.91
CA TYR A 717 -5.40 -4.08 25.24
C TYR A 717 -4.96 -2.66 25.63
N SER A 718 -5.90 -1.71 25.70
CA SER A 718 -5.61 -0.34 26.14
C SER A 718 -5.03 -0.29 27.55
N CYS A 719 -5.55 -1.10 28.47
CA CYS A 719 -5.10 -1.13 29.86
C CYS A 719 -3.79 -1.92 30.05
N ASN A 720 -3.63 -3.05 29.36
CA ASN A 720 -2.58 -4.02 29.68
C ASN A 720 -1.42 -4.09 28.70
N GLU A 721 -1.69 -3.91 27.41
CA GLU A 721 -0.67 -4.04 26.37
C GLU A 721 -0.13 -2.68 25.94
N TRP A 722 -1.03 -1.72 25.71
CA TRP A 722 -0.67 -0.38 25.24
C TRP A 722 -0.38 0.60 26.37
N GLY A 723 -0.91 0.35 27.58
CA GLY A 723 -0.65 1.16 28.77
C GLY A 723 -1.19 2.59 28.67
N VAL A 724 -2.36 2.77 28.03
CA VAL A 724 -3.00 4.07 27.79
C VAL A 724 -4.43 4.14 28.34
N GLY A 725 -4.89 3.11 29.05
CA GLY A 725 -6.27 2.98 29.49
C GLY A 725 -6.43 2.57 30.96
N MET A 726 -7.53 3.01 31.57
CA MET A 726 -8.06 2.47 32.83
C MET A 726 -9.51 2.03 32.65
N GLU A 727 -9.91 0.90 33.22
CA GLU A 727 -11.26 0.34 33.07
C GLU A 727 -12.23 0.84 34.16
N ILE A 728 -13.45 1.22 33.74
CA ILE A 728 -14.60 1.45 34.61
C ILE A 728 -15.43 0.16 34.71
N ASP A 729 -15.85 -0.17 35.92
CA ASP A 729 -16.77 -1.27 36.18
C ASP A 729 -18.14 -1.07 35.47
N ASN A 730 -18.68 -2.13 34.87
CA ASN A 730 -19.97 -2.11 34.18
C ASN A 730 -21.13 -1.64 35.10
N ASN A 731 -21.08 -1.98 36.38
CA ASN A 731 -21.95 -1.44 37.41
C ASN A 731 -21.41 -0.08 37.91
N VAL A 732 -21.37 0.88 36.98
CA VAL A 732 -20.79 2.21 37.20
C VAL A 732 -21.32 2.85 38.49
N LYS A 733 -20.39 3.46 39.24
CA LYS A 733 -20.67 4.27 40.44
C LYS A 733 -19.99 5.61 40.31
N ARG A 734 -20.67 6.67 40.74
CA ARG A 734 -20.18 8.05 40.67
C ARG A 734 -18.80 8.22 41.33
N GLU A 735 -18.54 7.51 42.42
CA GLU A 735 -17.27 7.57 43.16
C GLU A 735 -16.13 6.97 42.32
N GLY A 736 -16.41 5.88 41.59
CA GLY A 736 -15.44 5.27 40.67
C GLY A 736 -15.14 6.18 39.48
N VAL A 737 -16.17 6.81 38.90
CA VAL A 737 -16.01 7.80 37.82
C VAL A 737 -15.19 8.99 38.30
N GLU A 738 -15.51 9.56 39.47
CA GLU A 738 -14.74 10.67 40.07
C GLU A 738 -13.27 10.30 40.24
N MET A 739 -13.00 9.14 40.86
CA MET A 739 -11.65 8.67 41.16
C MET A 739 -10.84 8.48 39.88
N LEU A 740 -11.37 7.77 38.89
CA LEU A 740 -10.66 7.47 37.65
C LEU A 740 -10.44 8.71 36.80
N VAL A 741 -11.40 9.64 36.77
CA VAL A 741 -11.24 10.92 36.07
C VAL A 741 -10.14 11.77 36.72
N LYS A 742 -10.09 11.82 38.06
CA LYS A 742 -9.02 12.50 38.78
C LYS A 742 -7.66 11.83 38.55
N GLU A 743 -7.59 10.50 38.66
CA GLU A 743 -6.34 9.76 38.42
C GLU A 743 -5.83 9.96 37.00
N LEU A 744 -6.71 9.94 36.00
CA LEU A 744 -6.34 10.17 34.59
C LEU A 744 -5.72 11.55 34.39
N MET A 745 -6.29 12.58 35.02
CA MET A 745 -5.95 13.98 34.74
C MET A 745 -4.85 14.52 35.65
N GLU A 746 -4.83 14.12 36.91
CA GLU A 746 -3.99 14.69 37.97
C GLU A 746 -3.07 13.66 38.64
N GLY A 747 -3.31 12.37 38.43
CA GLY A 747 -2.58 11.26 39.07
C GLY A 747 -1.32 10.81 38.35
N ASP A 748 -0.49 10.06 39.08
CA ASP A 748 0.79 9.52 38.59
C ASP A 748 0.58 8.49 37.47
N GLU A 749 -0.47 7.66 37.57
CA GLU A 749 -0.79 6.71 36.49
C GLU A 749 -1.29 7.44 35.24
N GLY A 750 -2.06 8.52 35.43
CA GLY A 750 -2.45 9.48 34.39
C GLY A 750 -1.27 10.00 33.58
N GLU A 751 -0.20 10.42 34.27
CA GLU A 751 1.00 10.94 33.63
C GLU A 751 1.76 9.87 32.84
N LYS A 752 1.94 8.67 33.41
CA LYS A 752 2.56 7.54 32.70
C LYS A 752 1.79 7.16 31.43
N MET A 753 0.46 7.14 31.51
CA MET A 753 -0.38 6.85 30.35
C MET A 753 -0.28 7.94 29.28
N ARG A 754 -0.10 9.23 29.65
CA ARG A 754 0.17 10.30 28.68
C ARG A 754 1.49 10.09 27.95
N GLU A 755 2.56 9.72 28.66
CA GLU A 755 3.85 9.41 28.02
C GLU A 755 3.70 8.26 27.02
N LYS A 756 2.98 7.20 27.41
CA LYS A 756 2.66 6.07 26.51
C LYS A 756 1.80 6.47 25.33
N ALA A 757 0.77 7.30 25.54
CA ALA A 757 -0.08 7.77 24.46
C ALA A 757 0.72 8.61 23.44
N MET A 758 1.66 9.44 23.91
CA MET A 758 2.57 10.19 23.03
C MET A 758 3.54 9.29 22.26
N GLU A 759 4.01 8.19 22.87
CA GLU A 759 4.81 7.17 22.17
C GLU A 759 4.00 6.53 21.02
N TRP A 760 2.76 6.12 21.29
CA TRP A 760 1.88 5.55 20.27
C TRP A 760 1.51 6.54 19.17
N LYS A 761 1.32 7.82 19.51
CA LYS A 761 1.12 8.89 18.53
C LYS A 761 2.29 8.95 17.54
N ARG A 762 3.53 8.98 18.03
CA ARG A 762 4.74 9.00 17.18
C ARG A 762 4.81 7.76 16.28
N LEU A 763 4.57 6.58 16.84
CA LEU A 763 4.58 5.33 16.06
C LEU A 763 3.48 5.28 15.00
N ALA A 764 2.30 5.83 15.30
CA ALA A 764 1.21 5.95 14.35
C ALA A 764 1.55 6.92 13.20
N GLU A 765 2.18 8.06 13.51
CA GLU A 765 2.70 9.01 12.51
C GLU A 765 3.78 8.38 11.61
N GLU A 766 4.70 7.59 12.19
CA GLU A 766 5.73 6.86 11.45
C GLU A 766 5.14 5.78 10.55
N ALA A 767 4.18 4.99 11.04
CA ALA A 767 3.51 3.96 10.25
C ALA A 767 2.71 4.55 9.10
N ALA A 768 2.08 5.70 9.31
CA ALA A 768 1.31 6.38 8.27
C ALA A 768 2.18 7.17 7.29
N GLY A 769 3.41 7.56 7.61
CA GLY A 769 4.23 8.41 6.75
C GLY A 769 4.47 7.86 5.33
N PRO A 770 5.07 8.64 4.41
CA PRO A 770 5.20 8.25 2.99
C PRO A 770 5.93 6.93 2.73
N LYS A 771 6.87 6.57 3.62
CA LYS A 771 7.60 5.28 3.61
C LYS A 771 7.20 4.37 4.78
N GLY A 772 6.13 4.71 5.49
CA GLY A 772 5.62 3.98 6.64
C GLY A 772 4.96 2.66 6.24
N THR A 773 4.90 1.72 7.17
CA THR A 773 4.40 0.36 6.91
C THR A 773 2.95 0.36 6.44
N SER A 774 2.10 1.25 6.94
CA SER A 774 0.70 1.34 6.54
C SER A 774 0.51 1.94 5.14
N SER A 775 1.37 2.87 4.73
CA SER A 775 1.42 3.37 3.34
C SER A 775 1.84 2.25 2.37
N ILE A 776 2.89 1.49 2.74
CA ILE A 776 3.36 0.35 1.95
C ILE A 776 2.28 -0.75 1.86
N ASN A 777 1.61 -1.05 2.97
CA ASN A 777 0.54 -2.04 3.01
C ASN A 777 -0.70 -1.60 2.22
N LEU A 778 -1.02 -0.30 2.21
CA LEU A 778 -2.05 0.27 1.33
C LEU A 778 -1.74 0.01 -0.14
N ASP A 779 -0.52 0.30 -0.59
CA ASP A 779 -0.12 0.10 -1.98
C ASP A 779 -0.16 -1.40 -2.36
N LYS A 780 0.35 -2.28 -1.49
CA LYS A 780 0.24 -3.73 -1.69
C LYS A 780 -1.21 -4.21 -1.76
N PHE A 781 -2.08 -3.70 -0.91
CA PHE A 781 -3.50 -4.08 -0.92
C PHE A 781 -4.22 -3.57 -2.17
N ILE A 782 -3.86 -2.38 -2.68
CA ILE A 782 -4.35 -1.87 -3.97
C ILE A 782 -3.90 -2.79 -5.11
N HIS A 783 -2.66 -3.30 -5.09
CA HIS A 783 -2.25 -4.31 -6.06
C HIS A 783 -3.09 -5.58 -5.97
N GLU A 784 -3.51 -6.03 -4.77
CA GLU A 784 -4.44 -7.16 -4.64
C GLU A 784 -5.81 -6.87 -5.25
N ILE A 785 -6.31 -5.63 -5.11
CA ILE A 785 -7.57 -5.19 -5.71
C ILE A 785 -7.50 -5.22 -7.24
N ILE A 786 -6.40 -4.71 -7.82
CA ILE A 786 -6.27 -4.52 -9.27
C ILE A 786 -5.88 -5.80 -10.00
N SER A 787 -5.09 -6.66 -9.36
CA SER A 787 -4.56 -7.85 -10.02
C SER A 787 -5.66 -8.84 -10.42
N SER A 788 -5.66 -9.25 -11.69
CA SER A 788 -6.53 -10.29 -12.23
C SER A 788 -6.29 -11.65 -11.56
N ASN A 789 -7.36 -12.45 -11.45
CA ASN A 789 -7.28 -13.82 -10.97
C ASN A 789 -6.49 -14.67 -11.97
N ASN A 790 -5.19 -14.83 -11.74
CA ASN A 790 -4.39 -15.92 -12.32
C ASN A 790 -4.21 -17.03 -11.29
#